data_AF-A0A2G4STB6-F1
#
_entry.id   AF-A0A2G4STB6-F1
#
_cell.length_a   1.000
_cell.length_b   1.000
_cell.length_c   1.000
_cell.angle_alpha   90.00
_cell.angle_beta   90.00
_cell.angle_gamma   90.00
#
_symmetry.space_group_name_H-M   'P 1'
#
loop_
_entity.id
_entity.type
_entity.pdbx_description
1 polymer ?
#
loop_
_entity_poly.entity_id
_entity_poly.type
_entity_poly.pdbx_seq_one_letter_code
_entity_poly.pdbx_strand_id
1 'polypeptide(L)'
;MSVMGFSLRPRRLQGKSDPFTEPVDHQDDEKKLKKYQNHLDTSSQGIVQERIRLVILTALSLYFRVLKLGHPPFITEIEMETSRQTNWYMANKYFIGKYPPLSGLINTGLAYIVGYYGTEDLLYAGQEFHQFPLIGMRRLAAILGTLIVPICYLTLRNMGHSRSTCTLAATLLILENGHITQSRYASPEVFVLFFSAAATFVWTIVRNRLSESDPYGGLYLLFWKILTGLCIGLSISSKWTGTLIFPVIWYSIGREIWSDMTNTRQPIYACLRKLYVYLFSVGVFPFWIYMFIFKIHFDIVSKAGDHDLILSSRFRYSLVGNEFEPSQQNIAYGSQIVIKHDGSPGGYLHSHKDQFTGGSKQQEVTLYPYVDLNNIWTVHKKKSLYNSSQPLELVHNGDQIRLEHFASTRKLHSHDYRPQITSKREHQEVTAYGDKLINDVYDYWTLIVLDDDNRHSRDMNITWQTLNQRFRLLHIRGCALISHGAYYEGEGHNHQEVTCMASAGLHVSTWIVESAYHEKLENAEPVSFTKMKFIEKFRETHNLMLKYPFVVYNRLEQGIGLQDGLLNPKLENAGTPMKWFLKRTSSKLWYKLSGFSVHLVLNAAVQKFITSAIIGYMGFLCLIKFLAKRQIKLPAQLSWLSIAGTEITVNQVYKNSISLLSSAVASHVVMLRLVPPHTVSMSDILPSIYYGISLSSVILEGMVSTMLPIYRRALYYGLIVLALFLFSQQSHLTYGTRSWHRTDCESFGIDMNCIHFPLYEHELKDFVEQSGETPNATDLTVYFNVLGKTEPFRYTQGQEKEAEQALELLKQTKYQQEAEQSTGIYRYHRVVPTPAITLQEAIDWSKSVHEKAIEREKEAAKKRAEKKALKNKKRRKRMKKRKKTSLL
;
A
#
# COMPACT_ATOMS: atom_id res chain seq x y z
N MET A 1 -30.28 92.09 6.90
CA MET A 1 -30.70 91.39 8.15
C MET A 1 -29.95 90.07 8.17
N SER A 2 -28.78 89.99 8.83
CA SER A 2 -28.62 89.54 10.23
C SER A 2 -29.11 88.09 10.38
N VAL A 3 -28.27 87.10 10.69
CA VAL A 3 -27.81 86.83 12.07
C VAL A 3 -26.42 86.17 12.12
N MET A 4 -25.53 86.87 12.85
CA MET A 4 -24.46 86.51 13.80
C MET A 4 -23.38 85.46 13.51
N GLY A 5 -22.14 85.96 13.51
CA GLY A 5 -20.93 85.26 13.96
C GLY A 5 -20.35 85.83 15.27
N PHE A 6 -19.18 85.31 15.64
CA PHE A 6 -18.37 85.45 16.89
C PHE A 6 -18.83 84.57 18.06
N SER A 7 -17.98 83.91 18.85
CA SER A 7 -16.51 83.80 18.96
C SER A 7 -16.27 82.69 20.01
N LEU A 8 -15.18 81.92 19.93
CA LEU A 8 -14.38 81.51 21.09
C LEU A 8 -13.04 80.93 20.60
N ARG A 9 -11.93 81.65 20.85
CA ARG A 9 -10.58 81.05 20.91
C ARG A 9 -10.51 80.15 22.15
N PRO A 10 -9.75 79.04 22.12
CA PRO A 10 -8.44 79.10 22.78
C PRO A 10 -7.31 78.25 22.19
N ARG A 11 -6.09 78.76 22.45
CA ARG A 11 -4.79 78.09 22.67
C ARG A 11 -4.17 77.19 21.58
N ARG A 12 -3.08 77.72 21.01
CA ARG A 12 -1.90 76.93 20.60
C ARG A 12 -1.41 76.10 21.78
N LEU A 13 -1.45 74.78 21.63
CA LEU A 13 -0.54 73.85 22.30
C LEU A 13 0.37 73.28 21.21
N GLN A 14 1.68 73.49 21.36
CA GLN A 14 2.70 72.80 20.59
C GLN A 14 2.56 71.29 20.83
N GLY A 15 2.03 70.58 19.84
CA GLY A 15 2.12 69.13 19.72
C GLY A 15 3.22 68.78 18.73
N LYS A 16 4.23 68.03 19.19
CA LYS A 16 5.26 67.41 18.36
C LYS A 16 4.63 66.71 17.16
N SER A 17 5.16 66.96 15.97
CA SER A 17 4.95 66.11 14.80
C SER A 17 5.50 64.70 15.11
N ASP A 18 4.62 63.71 15.16
CA ASP A 18 5.02 62.30 15.08
C ASP A 18 5.65 62.04 13.70
N PRO A 19 6.88 61.49 13.62
CA PRO A 19 7.55 61.22 12.34
C PRO A 19 7.19 59.84 11.75
N PHE A 20 6.05 59.24 12.11
CA PHE A 20 5.70 57.87 11.72
C PHE A 20 4.35 57.78 11.01
N THR A 21 4.29 58.22 9.76
CA THR A 21 3.41 57.66 8.72
C THR A 21 3.81 58.24 7.36
N GLU A 22 4.94 57.80 6.82
CA GLU A 22 5.09 57.81 5.36
C GLU A 22 4.32 56.60 4.79
N PRO A 23 3.49 56.79 3.74
CA PRO A 23 2.90 55.67 3.03
C PRO A 23 4.03 54.86 2.36
N VAL A 24 4.12 53.56 2.66
CA VAL A 24 5.06 52.66 2.00
C VAL A 24 4.70 52.58 0.51
N ASP A 25 5.48 53.23 -0.34
CA ASP A 25 5.32 53.19 -1.78
C ASP A 25 5.83 51.84 -2.33
N HIS A 26 4.91 50.89 -2.50
CA HIS A 26 5.21 49.57 -3.05
C HIS A 26 5.77 49.60 -4.49
N GLN A 27 5.59 50.70 -5.26
CA GLN A 27 6.07 50.77 -6.65
C GLN A 27 7.58 50.99 -6.76
N ASP A 28 8.18 51.74 -5.84
CA ASP A 28 9.63 52.02 -5.87
C ASP A 28 10.47 50.84 -5.36
N ASP A 29 9.94 50.07 -4.41
CA ASP A 29 10.54 48.82 -3.95
C ASP A 29 10.49 47.72 -5.04
N GLU A 30 9.41 47.68 -5.83
CA GLU A 30 9.26 46.75 -6.95
C GLU A 30 10.22 47.09 -8.11
N LYS A 31 10.45 48.39 -8.39
CA LYS A 31 11.47 48.86 -9.32
C LYS A 31 12.89 48.52 -8.87
N LYS A 32 13.20 48.63 -7.57
CA LYS A 32 14.51 48.25 -7.01
C LYS A 32 14.75 46.74 -7.07
N LEU A 33 13.73 45.92 -6.79
CA LEU A 33 13.79 44.47 -6.93
C LEU A 33 14.02 44.07 -8.40
N LYS A 34 13.31 44.69 -9.35
CA LYS A 34 13.54 44.52 -10.79
C LYS A 34 14.95 44.96 -11.20
N LYS A 35 15.50 46.04 -10.62
CA LYS A 35 16.86 46.49 -10.88
C LYS A 35 17.91 45.51 -10.32
N TYR A 36 17.70 44.95 -9.13
CA TYR A 36 18.56 43.92 -8.52
C TYR A 36 18.51 42.59 -9.29
N GLN A 37 17.32 42.15 -9.69
CA GLN A 37 17.12 40.96 -10.54
C GLN A 37 17.71 41.16 -11.95
N ASN A 38 17.46 42.31 -12.59
CA ASN A 38 18.09 42.65 -13.87
C ASN A 38 19.61 42.70 -13.75
N HIS A 39 20.18 43.17 -12.63
CA HIS A 39 21.64 43.20 -12.44
C HIS A 39 22.25 41.78 -12.25
N LEU A 40 21.46 40.80 -11.82
CA LEU A 40 21.86 39.38 -11.78
C LEU A 40 21.82 38.71 -13.16
N ASP A 41 20.95 39.19 -14.06
CA ASP A 41 20.65 38.57 -15.36
C ASP A 41 21.23 39.29 -16.61
N THR A 42 21.78 40.50 -16.49
CA THR A 42 22.12 41.36 -17.66
C THR A 42 23.52 41.19 -18.28
N SER A 43 24.37 40.31 -17.78
CA SER A 43 25.63 39.98 -18.49
C SER A 43 25.49 38.62 -19.18
N SER A 44 25.72 38.58 -20.50
CA SER A 44 25.82 37.35 -21.29
C SER A 44 26.76 36.32 -20.64
N GLN A 45 27.79 36.78 -19.93
CA GLN A 45 28.72 35.96 -19.17
C GLN A 45 28.05 35.23 -17.98
N GLY A 46 27.07 35.85 -17.32
CA GLY A 46 26.35 35.26 -16.18
C GLY A 46 25.48 34.07 -16.60
N ILE A 47 24.80 34.17 -17.75
CA ILE A 47 23.98 33.10 -18.32
C ILE A 47 24.87 31.92 -18.73
N VAL A 48 26.02 32.20 -19.37
CA VAL A 48 26.98 31.17 -19.77
C VAL A 48 27.54 30.44 -18.54
N GLN A 49 27.94 31.16 -17.49
CA GLN A 49 28.41 30.55 -16.24
C GLN A 49 27.35 29.65 -15.59
N GLU A 50 26.08 30.04 -15.63
CA GLU A 50 24.98 29.26 -15.07
C GLU A 50 24.73 27.98 -15.85
N ARG A 51 24.74 28.04 -17.19
CA ARG A 51 24.66 26.86 -18.06
C ARG A 51 25.83 25.91 -17.84
N ILE A 52 27.05 26.44 -17.73
CA ILE A 52 28.26 25.63 -17.45
C ILE A 52 28.11 24.91 -16.10
N ARG A 53 27.67 25.60 -15.04
CA ARG A 53 27.42 24.96 -13.72
C ARG A 53 26.40 23.84 -13.82
N LEU A 54 25.29 24.05 -14.52
CA LEU A 54 24.27 23.02 -14.71
C LEU A 54 24.82 21.80 -15.44
N VAL A 55 25.60 21.98 -16.50
CA VAL A 55 26.24 20.89 -17.23
C VAL A 55 27.21 20.12 -16.33
N ILE A 56 28.07 20.82 -15.59
CA ILE A 56 29.02 20.20 -14.65
C ILE A 56 28.29 19.42 -13.55
N LEU A 57 27.28 20.02 -12.91
CA LEU A 57 26.51 19.37 -11.85
C LEU A 57 25.74 18.15 -12.38
N THR A 58 25.19 18.23 -13.58
CA THR A 58 24.46 17.12 -14.22
C THR A 58 25.42 15.99 -14.60
N ALA A 59 26.59 16.32 -15.15
CA ALA A 59 27.61 15.33 -15.49
C ALA A 59 28.18 14.62 -14.24
N LEU A 60 28.47 15.36 -13.17
CA LEU A 60 28.88 14.79 -11.88
C LEU A 60 27.79 13.92 -11.27
N SER A 61 26.54 14.40 -11.30
CA SER A 61 25.37 13.66 -10.83
C SER A 61 25.19 12.33 -11.58
N LEU A 62 25.36 12.35 -12.90
CA LEU A 62 25.28 11.16 -13.76
C LEU A 62 26.40 10.18 -13.45
N TYR A 63 27.63 10.69 -13.30
CA TYR A 63 28.79 9.87 -12.97
C TYR A 63 28.53 9.05 -11.71
N PHE A 64 28.23 9.70 -10.57
CA PHE A 64 27.99 8.98 -9.32
C PHE A 64 26.81 7.99 -9.39
N ARG A 65 25.75 8.30 -10.14
CA ARG A 65 24.58 7.41 -10.23
C ARG A 65 24.79 6.21 -11.17
N VAL A 66 25.65 6.33 -12.18
CA VAL A 66 25.92 5.24 -13.15
C VAL A 66 27.11 4.37 -12.73
N LEU A 67 27.93 4.84 -11.77
CA LEU A 67 29.02 4.04 -11.21
C LEU A 67 28.56 2.64 -10.78
N LYS A 68 29.17 1.62 -11.40
CA LYS A 68 28.90 0.20 -11.16
C LYS A 68 27.40 -0.15 -11.16
N LEU A 69 26.62 0.42 -12.08
CA LEU A 69 25.16 0.20 -12.15
C LEU A 69 24.76 -1.27 -12.41
N GLY A 70 25.61 -2.02 -13.12
CA GLY A 70 25.41 -3.45 -13.38
C GLY A 70 25.64 -4.35 -12.16
N HIS A 71 26.12 -3.82 -11.05
CA HIS A 71 26.34 -4.58 -9.81
C HIS A 71 25.31 -4.18 -8.74
N PRO A 72 24.53 -5.13 -8.18
CA PRO A 72 24.55 -6.59 -8.43
C PRO A 72 23.85 -7.00 -9.74
N PRO A 73 24.18 -8.13 -10.38
CA PRO A 73 23.54 -8.56 -11.64
C PRO A 73 22.11 -9.10 -11.44
N PHE A 74 21.72 -9.44 -10.21
CA PHE A 74 20.40 -9.98 -9.87
C PHE A 74 19.38 -8.91 -9.47
N ILE A 75 18.10 -9.31 -9.44
CA ILE A 75 16.98 -8.46 -9.02
C ILE A 75 16.91 -8.40 -7.49
N THR A 76 16.88 -7.18 -6.97
CA THR A 76 16.77 -6.92 -5.53
C THR A 76 15.31 -6.92 -5.05
N GLU A 77 15.06 -7.05 -3.74
CA GLU A 77 13.70 -7.05 -3.18
C GLU A 77 12.90 -5.79 -3.54
N ILE A 78 13.58 -4.62 -3.60
CA ILE A 78 12.95 -3.35 -3.96
C ILE A 78 12.60 -3.23 -5.45
N GLU A 79 13.21 -4.04 -6.31
CA GLU A 79 12.96 -4.08 -7.76
C GLU A 79 11.95 -5.18 -8.14
N MET A 80 11.71 -6.13 -7.25
CA MET A 80 10.89 -7.32 -7.49
C MET A 80 9.47 -6.96 -7.94
N GLU A 81 8.79 -6.07 -7.22
CA GLU A 81 7.42 -5.67 -7.54
C GLU A 81 7.33 -5.04 -8.94
N THR A 82 8.16 -4.05 -9.23
CA THR A 82 8.21 -3.38 -10.55
C THR A 82 8.52 -4.36 -11.68
N SER A 83 9.40 -5.32 -11.42
CA SER A 83 9.80 -6.34 -12.40
C SER A 83 8.66 -7.32 -12.67
N ARG A 84 7.96 -7.80 -11.63
CA ARG A 84 6.76 -8.65 -11.78
C ARG A 84 5.66 -7.96 -12.57
N GLN A 85 5.40 -6.69 -12.25
CA GLN A 85 4.45 -5.86 -13.01
C GLN A 85 4.82 -5.80 -14.50
N THR A 86 6.10 -5.64 -14.80
CA THR A 86 6.59 -5.64 -16.18
C THR A 86 6.24 -6.95 -16.90
N ASN A 87 6.48 -8.11 -16.27
CA ASN A 87 6.10 -9.41 -16.85
C ASN A 87 4.59 -9.56 -17.03
N TRP A 88 3.77 -9.15 -16.04
CA TRP A 88 2.32 -9.25 -16.15
C TRP A 88 1.76 -8.37 -17.27
N TYR A 89 2.30 -7.16 -17.46
CA TYR A 89 1.94 -6.32 -18.59
C TYR A 89 2.35 -6.94 -19.93
N MET A 90 3.55 -7.51 -20.05
CA MET A 90 3.98 -8.22 -21.27
C MET A 90 3.06 -9.40 -21.60
N ALA A 91 2.59 -10.12 -20.58
CA ALA A 91 1.66 -11.23 -20.74
C ALA A 91 0.20 -10.80 -20.94
N ASN A 92 -0.11 -9.50 -20.86
CA ASN A 92 -1.47 -8.94 -20.80
C ASN A 92 -2.35 -9.55 -19.69
N LYS A 93 -1.74 -10.06 -18.62
CA LYS A 93 -2.44 -10.71 -17.49
C LYS A 93 -2.88 -9.67 -16.47
N TYR A 94 -4.12 -9.78 -16.01
CA TYR A 94 -4.61 -8.93 -14.93
C TYR A 94 -3.88 -9.22 -13.62
N PHE A 95 -3.52 -8.15 -12.92
CA PHE A 95 -2.93 -8.23 -11.60
C PHE A 95 -3.37 -7.03 -10.76
N ILE A 96 -3.24 -7.18 -9.45
CA ILE A 96 -3.43 -6.12 -8.48
C ILE A 96 -2.04 -5.70 -8.04
N GLY A 97 -1.62 -4.47 -8.36
CA GLY A 97 -0.31 -3.96 -7.96
C GLY A 97 -0.29 -3.46 -6.52
N LYS A 98 0.84 -3.59 -5.83
CA LYS A 98 1.05 -2.96 -4.51
C LYS A 98 0.97 -1.42 -4.58
N TYR A 99 1.36 -0.87 -5.73
CA TYR A 99 1.39 0.56 -6.01
C TYR A 99 0.59 0.89 -7.28
N PRO A 100 0.19 2.16 -7.47
CA PRO A 100 -0.38 2.64 -8.72
C PRO A 100 0.49 2.31 -9.97
N PRO A 101 -0.14 2.17 -11.15
CA PRO A 101 0.45 1.45 -12.29
C PRO A 101 1.52 2.19 -13.09
N LEU A 102 1.75 3.51 -12.91
CA LEU A 102 2.59 4.29 -13.82
C LEU A 102 4.04 3.80 -13.88
N SER A 103 4.63 3.46 -12.74
CA SER A 103 6.02 2.99 -12.67
C SER A 103 6.19 1.66 -13.43
N GLY A 104 5.27 0.71 -13.25
CA GLY A 104 5.24 -0.54 -14.00
C GLY A 104 5.02 -0.32 -15.50
N LEU A 105 4.10 0.58 -15.90
CA LEU A 105 3.83 0.89 -17.30
C LEU A 105 5.04 1.50 -18.02
N ILE A 106 5.74 2.45 -17.39
CA ILE A 106 6.94 3.07 -17.98
C ILE A 106 8.05 2.03 -18.16
N ASN A 107 8.29 1.20 -17.14
CA ASN A 107 9.30 0.15 -17.24
C ASN A 107 8.94 -0.93 -18.26
N THR A 108 7.65 -1.25 -18.41
CA THR A 108 7.17 -2.15 -19.47
C THR A 108 7.41 -1.54 -20.85
N GLY A 109 7.09 -0.27 -21.05
CA GLY A 109 7.37 0.41 -22.31
C GLY A 109 8.87 0.40 -22.65
N LEU A 110 9.73 0.62 -21.66
CA LEU A 110 11.18 0.50 -21.83
C LEU A 110 11.61 -0.93 -22.17
N ALA A 111 11.10 -1.92 -21.45
CA ALA A 111 11.42 -3.32 -21.69
C ALA A 111 11.00 -3.75 -23.11
N TYR A 112 9.85 -3.27 -23.59
CA TYR A 112 9.37 -3.50 -24.95
C TYR A 112 10.32 -2.90 -25.99
N ILE A 113 10.77 -1.65 -25.79
CA ILE A 113 11.73 -0.97 -26.68
C ILE A 113 13.07 -1.72 -26.73
N VAL A 114 13.50 -2.30 -25.61
CA VAL A 114 14.74 -3.10 -25.52
C VAL A 114 14.58 -4.50 -26.14
N GLY A 115 13.35 -4.92 -26.50
CA GLY A 115 13.07 -6.20 -27.15
C GLY A 115 12.78 -7.35 -26.19
N TYR A 116 12.34 -7.05 -24.95
CA TYR A 116 11.88 -8.06 -24.00
C TYR A 116 10.36 -8.25 -24.10
N TYR A 117 9.93 -9.52 -24.18
CA TYR A 117 8.53 -9.90 -24.38
C TYR A 117 7.96 -10.82 -23.28
N GLY A 118 8.54 -10.80 -22.07
CA GLY A 118 8.00 -11.58 -20.94
C GLY A 118 8.36 -13.08 -20.99
N THR A 119 9.60 -13.41 -21.37
CA THR A 119 10.06 -14.79 -21.60
C THR A 119 10.52 -15.53 -20.35
N GLU A 120 10.92 -14.82 -19.29
CA GLU A 120 11.51 -15.39 -18.08
C GLU A 120 10.61 -15.14 -16.85
N ASP A 121 10.31 -16.18 -16.08
CA ASP A 121 9.49 -16.06 -14.87
C ASP A 121 10.28 -15.56 -13.66
N LEU A 122 9.71 -14.58 -12.97
CA LEU A 122 10.27 -13.91 -11.80
C LEU A 122 9.82 -14.60 -10.51
N LEU A 123 10.67 -15.45 -9.93
CA LEU A 123 10.34 -16.24 -8.75
C LEU A 123 10.71 -15.51 -7.46
N TYR A 124 11.99 -15.17 -7.25
CA TYR A 124 12.51 -14.67 -5.98
C TYR A 124 13.61 -13.61 -6.13
N ALA A 125 13.85 -12.84 -5.06
CA ALA A 125 14.88 -11.80 -5.06
C ALA A 125 16.26 -12.45 -4.96
N GLY A 126 17.19 -12.03 -5.81
CA GLY A 126 18.49 -12.69 -5.98
C GLY A 126 18.57 -13.63 -7.18
N GLN A 127 17.46 -13.88 -7.89
CA GLN A 127 17.49 -14.65 -9.14
C GLN A 127 18.27 -13.87 -10.22
N GLU A 128 19.15 -14.59 -10.92
CA GLU A 128 19.88 -14.07 -12.08
C GLU A 128 19.05 -14.27 -13.35
N PHE A 129 19.09 -13.28 -14.24
CA PHE A 129 18.31 -13.25 -15.48
C PHE A 129 19.21 -12.94 -16.67
N HIS A 130 18.92 -13.56 -17.82
CA HIS A 130 19.71 -13.38 -19.03
C HIS A 130 19.03 -12.42 -19.99
N GLN A 131 17.71 -12.57 -20.18
CA GLN A 131 16.95 -11.77 -21.14
C GLN A 131 16.26 -10.57 -20.49
N PHE A 132 15.93 -10.63 -19.21
CA PHE A 132 15.23 -9.53 -18.53
C PHE A 132 16.06 -8.23 -18.54
N PRO A 133 15.51 -7.08 -19.01
CA PRO A 133 16.27 -5.85 -19.24
C PRO A 133 16.51 -5.03 -17.95
N LEU A 134 16.99 -5.67 -16.89
CA LEU A 134 17.22 -5.05 -15.57
C LEU A 134 18.12 -3.82 -15.64
N ILE A 135 19.23 -3.93 -16.37
CA ILE A 135 20.19 -2.82 -16.53
C ILE A 135 19.53 -1.64 -17.25
N GLY A 136 18.65 -1.90 -18.21
CA GLY A 136 17.87 -0.86 -18.89
C GLY A 136 16.99 -0.09 -17.90
N MET A 137 16.23 -0.82 -17.08
CA MET A 137 15.38 -0.22 -16.04
C MET A 137 16.18 0.58 -15.01
N ARG A 138 17.34 0.08 -14.58
CA ARG A 138 18.26 0.82 -13.70
C ARG A 138 18.84 2.06 -14.34
N ARG A 139 19.15 2.03 -15.64
CA ARG A 139 19.61 3.23 -16.39
C ARG A 139 18.54 4.31 -16.41
N LEU A 140 17.28 3.94 -16.62
CA LEU A 140 16.17 4.89 -16.54
C LEU A 140 16.07 5.52 -15.15
N ALA A 141 16.14 4.71 -14.09
CA ALA A 141 16.15 5.21 -12.71
C ALA A 141 17.33 6.16 -12.47
N ALA A 142 18.53 5.82 -12.95
CA ALA A 142 19.72 6.66 -12.80
C ALA A 142 19.58 7.99 -13.56
N ILE A 143 18.98 7.99 -14.76
CA ILE A 143 18.70 9.21 -15.55
C ILE A 143 17.70 10.10 -14.80
N LEU A 144 16.58 9.55 -14.33
CA LEU A 144 15.59 10.31 -13.57
C LEU A 144 16.21 10.89 -12.29
N GLY A 145 16.97 10.07 -11.55
CA GLY A 145 17.71 10.51 -10.37
C GLY A 145 18.73 11.62 -10.67
N THR A 146 19.36 11.57 -11.84
CA THR A 146 20.31 12.58 -12.29
C THR A 146 19.62 13.92 -12.53
N LEU A 147 18.45 13.91 -13.17
CA LEU A 147 17.67 15.10 -13.51
C LEU A 147 17.10 15.83 -12.28
N ILE A 148 16.96 15.16 -11.13
CA ILE A 148 16.53 15.81 -9.87
C ILE A 148 17.53 16.90 -9.44
N VAL A 149 18.83 16.72 -9.72
CA VAL A 149 19.88 17.67 -9.33
C VAL A 149 19.77 19.03 -10.04
N PRO A 150 19.71 19.11 -11.38
CA PRO A 150 19.48 20.39 -12.06
C PRO A 150 18.10 20.97 -11.73
N ILE A 151 17.06 20.14 -11.50
CA ILE A 151 15.74 20.61 -11.03
C ILE A 151 15.87 21.31 -9.68
N CYS A 152 16.65 20.77 -8.73
CA CYS A 152 16.92 21.40 -7.43
C CYS A 152 17.57 22.78 -7.60
N TYR A 153 18.65 22.83 -8.39
CA TYR A 153 19.37 24.07 -8.67
C TYR A 153 18.43 25.13 -9.26
N LEU A 154 17.68 24.77 -10.31
CA LEU A 154 16.78 25.70 -11.00
C LEU A 154 15.60 26.12 -10.12
N THR A 155 15.10 25.24 -9.25
CA THR A 155 14.04 25.58 -8.27
C THR A 155 14.50 26.69 -7.33
N LEU A 156 15.70 26.56 -6.75
CA LEU A 156 16.25 27.59 -5.86
C LEU A 156 16.59 28.89 -6.61
N ARG A 157 17.06 28.80 -7.86
CA ARG A 157 17.30 29.97 -8.72
C ARG A 157 16.01 30.72 -9.03
N ASN A 158 14.95 30.00 -9.38
CA ASN A 158 13.63 30.57 -9.53
C ASN A 158 13.22 31.28 -8.23
N MET A 159 13.40 30.66 -7.07
CA MET A 159 13.05 31.29 -5.79
C MET A 159 13.88 32.54 -5.42
N GLY A 160 14.85 32.95 -6.25
CA GLY A 160 15.60 34.21 -6.11
C GLY A 160 16.92 34.08 -5.33
N HIS A 161 17.39 32.86 -5.07
CA HIS A 161 18.60 32.62 -4.26
C HIS A 161 19.89 32.66 -5.08
N SER A 162 21.02 32.96 -4.44
CA SER A 162 22.29 33.12 -5.16
C SER A 162 22.79 31.82 -5.80
N ARG A 163 23.58 31.97 -6.87
CA ARG A 163 24.16 30.84 -7.63
C ARG A 163 25.04 29.94 -6.74
N SER A 164 25.71 30.51 -5.73
CA SER A 164 26.57 29.77 -4.80
C SER A 164 25.74 28.83 -3.90
N THR A 165 24.62 29.30 -3.36
CA THR A 165 23.70 28.49 -2.55
C THR A 165 23.06 27.39 -3.38
N CYS A 166 22.65 27.70 -4.61
CA CYS A 166 22.07 26.72 -5.51
C CYS A 166 23.09 25.62 -5.87
N THR A 167 24.36 26.00 -6.06
CA THR A 167 25.46 25.05 -6.30
C THR A 167 25.72 24.20 -5.05
N LEU A 168 25.70 24.79 -3.85
CA LEU A 168 25.83 24.07 -2.59
C LEU A 168 24.72 23.02 -2.43
N ALA A 169 23.46 23.42 -2.57
CA ALA A 169 22.32 22.52 -2.45
C ALA A 169 22.39 21.35 -3.47
N ALA A 170 22.70 21.65 -4.72
CA ALA A 170 22.88 20.63 -5.75
C ALA A 170 24.05 19.69 -5.45
N THR A 171 25.17 20.20 -4.94
CA THR A 171 26.34 19.39 -4.58
C THR A 171 26.06 18.50 -3.37
N LEU A 172 25.39 19.01 -2.33
CA LEU A 172 24.97 18.21 -1.19
C LEU A 172 24.01 17.09 -1.61
N LEU A 173 23.13 17.34 -2.57
CA LEU A 173 22.23 16.32 -3.14
C LEU A 173 22.96 15.30 -4.02
N ILE A 174 24.04 15.69 -4.70
CA ILE A 174 24.93 14.74 -5.41
C ILE A 174 25.62 13.83 -4.39
N LEU A 175 26.08 14.37 -3.25
CA LEU A 175 26.82 13.63 -2.22
C LEU A 175 25.91 12.93 -1.19
N GLU A 176 24.60 12.91 -1.41
CA GLU A 176 23.64 12.27 -0.53
C GLU A 176 23.49 10.79 -0.89
N ASN A 177 24.03 9.92 -0.02
CA ASN A 177 24.07 8.47 -0.21
C ASN A 177 22.68 7.87 -0.46
N GLY A 178 21.66 8.32 0.29
CA GLY A 178 20.30 7.79 0.15
C GLY A 178 19.71 8.03 -1.24
N HIS A 179 19.94 9.23 -1.80
CA HIS A 179 19.49 9.57 -3.14
C HIS A 179 20.25 8.81 -4.23
N ILE A 180 21.57 8.61 -4.07
CA ILE A 180 22.35 7.80 -5.01
C ILE A 180 21.83 6.37 -4.98
N THR A 181 21.80 5.73 -3.80
CA THR A 181 21.35 4.33 -3.64
C THR A 181 19.98 4.13 -4.28
N GLN A 182 18.98 4.96 -3.96
CA GLN A 182 17.64 4.77 -4.51
C GLN A 182 17.61 4.93 -6.04
N SER A 183 18.34 5.90 -6.59
CA SER A 183 18.38 6.14 -8.04
C SER A 183 19.10 5.08 -8.85
N ARG A 184 19.86 4.18 -8.21
CA ARG A 184 20.55 3.07 -8.89
C ARG A 184 19.65 1.88 -9.18
N TYR A 185 18.57 1.72 -8.42
CA TYR A 185 17.67 0.57 -8.52
C TYR A 185 16.35 0.95 -9.18
N ALA A 186 15.78 0.01 -9.95
CA ALA A 186 14.52 0.16 -10.69
C ALA A 186 13.29 0.14 -9.75
N SER A 187 13.19 1.18 -8.94
CA SER A 187 12.22 1.30 -7.85
C SER A 187 11.20 2.42 -8.12
N PRO A 188 9.94 2.30 -7.65
CA PRO A 188 8.90 3.30 -7.90
C PRO A 188 9.19 4.65 -7.22
N GLU A 189 10.00 4.68 -6.16
CA GLU A 189 10.30 5.90 -5.40
C GLU A 189 11.07 6.93 -6.22
N VAL A 190 11.90 6.49 -7.17
CA VAL A 190 12.66 7.41 -8.04
C VAL A 190 11.72 8.24 -8.93
N PHE A 191 10.63 7.64 -9.40
CA PHE A 191 9.60 8.33 -10.17
C PHE A 191 8.87 9.37 -9.32
N VAL A 192 8.48 9.00 -8.10
CA VAL A 192 7.83 9.91 -7.14
C VAL A 192 8.74 11.09 -6.83
N LEU A 193 10.02 10.84 -6.56
CA LEU A 193 11.02 11.86 -6.29
C LEU A 193 11.17 12.82 -7.47
N PHE A 194 11.32 12.29 -8.69
CA PHE A 194 11.45 13.08 -9.90
C PHE A 194 10.21 13.94 -10.18
N PHE A 195 9.02 13.34 -10.20
CA PHE A 195 7.78 14.07 -10.49
C PHE A 195 7.41 15.08 -9.39
N SER A 196 7.73 14.80 -8.13
CA SER A 196 7.51 15.75 -7.03
C SER A 196 8.49 16.94 -7.09
N ALA A 197 9.76 16.69 -7.43
CA ALA A 197 10.74 17.74 -7.66
C ALA A 197 10.36 18.59 -8.89
N ALA A 198 9.94 17.96 -9.98
CA ALA A 198 9.47 18.63 -11.19
C ALA A 198 8.20 19.47 -10.91
N ALA A 199 7.24 18.95 -10.14
CA ALA A 199 6.05 19.70 -9.73
C ALA A 199 6.42 20.97 -8.95
N THR A 200 7.34 20.87 -7.98
CA THR A 200 7.82 22.05 -7.24
C THR A 200 8.53 23.04 -8.15
N PHE A 201 9.40 22.56 -9.04
CA PHE A 201 10.11 23.40 -9.99
C PHE A 201 9.15 24.19 -10.88
N VAL A 202 8.20 23.51 -11.54
CA VAL A 202 7.20 24.16 -12.38
C VAL A 202 6.34 25.12 -11.57
N TRP A 203 5.97 24.76 -10.34
CA TRP A 203 5.23 25.65 -9.44
C TRP A 203 6.01 26.94 -9.11
N THR A 204 7.33 26.88 -8.91
CA THR A 204 8.12 28.10 -8.71
C THR A 204 8.13 29.02 -9.92
N ILE A 205 8.10 28.48 -11.15
CA ILE A 205 7.96 29.28 -12.38
C ILE A 205 6.62 30.01 -12.39
N VAL A 206 5.53 29.29 -12.08
CA VAL A 206 4.18 29.87 -11.96
C VAL A 206 4.18 31.02 -10.96
N ARG A 207 4.74 30.80 -9.77
CA ARG A 207 4.78 31.80 -8.69
C ARG A 207 5.53 33.07 -9.07
N ASN A 208 6.70 32.95 -9.69
CA ASN A 208 7.52 34.11 -10.02
C ASN A 208 6.94 34.96 -11.13
N ARG A 209 6.28 34.32 -12.11
CA ARG A 209 5.73 35.01 -13.28
C ARG A 209 4.29 35.50 -13.09
N LEU A 210 3.64 35.12 -11.98
CA LEU A 210 2.35 35.68 -11.56
C LEU A 210 2.45 37.14 -11.08
N SER A 211 3.67 37.62 -10.77
CA SER A 211 3.90 39.01 -10.35
C SER A 211 3.95 39.99 -11.53
N GLU A 212 4.00 39.51 -12.78
CA GLU A 212 3.89 40.35 -13.96
C GLU A 212 2.42 40.45 -14.37
N SER A 213 1.87 41.64 -14.18
CA SER A 213 0.51 42.06 -14.52
C SER A 213 0.30 42.14 -16.04
N ASP A 214 0.43 41.02 -16.74
CA ASP A 214 0.30 40.99 -18.20
C ASP A 214 -1.08 40.45 -18.64
N PRO A 215 -1.98 41.27 -19.23
CA PRO A 215 -3.34 40.87 -19.63
C PRO A 215 -3.36 39.77 -20.71
N TYR A 216 -2.27 39.59 -21.46
CA TYR A 216 -2.16 38.68 -22.61
C TYR A 216 -1.43 37.36 -22.29
N GLY A 217 -0.91 37.18 -21.06
CA GLY A 217 -0.13 36.00 -20.63
C GLY A 217 -0.93 34.80 -20.09
N GLY A 218 -2.27 34.85 -20.14
CA GLY A 218 -3.15 33.88 -19.48
C GLY A 218 -2.97 32.43 -19.93
N LEU A 219 -2.81 32.18 -21.22
CA LEU A 219 -2.62 30.82 -21.77
C LEU A 219 -1.27 30.22 -21.39
N TYR A 220 -0.20 31.02 -21.41
CA TYR A 220 1.12 30.58 -21.00
C TYR A 220 1.15 30.22 -19.51
N LEU A 221 0.60 31.06 -18.64
CA LEU A 221 0.50 30.76 -17.21
C LEU A 221 -0.41 29.56 -16.93
N LEU A 222 -1.49 29.40 -17.69
CA LEU A 222 -2.36 28.23 -17.61
C LEU A 222 -1.61 26.95 -18.00
N PHE A 223 -0.77 26.97 -19.04
CA PHE A 223 0.07 25.84 -19.44
C PHE A 223 0.95 25.36 -18.28
N TRP A 224 1.66 26.26 -17.59
CA TRP A 224 2.51 25.86 -16.45
C TRP A 224 1.71 25.37 -15.24
N LYS A 225 0.49 25.90 -15.01
CA LYS A 225 -0.40 25.40 -13.96
C LYS A 225 -0.89 23.99 -14.27
N ILE A 226 -1.30 23.73 -15.53
CA ILE A 226 -1.68 22.40 -16.00
C ILE A 226 -0.48 21.45 -15.93
N LEU A 227 0.72 21.90 -16.31
CA LEU A 227 1.94 21.10 -16.21
C LEU A 227 2.29 20.77 -14.76
N THR A 228 2.08 21.70 -13.82
CA THR A 228 2.20 21.42 -12.38
C THR A 228 1.23 20.30 -11.99
N GLY A 229 -0.04 20.40 -12.42
CA GLY A 229 -1.04 19.38 -12.17
C GLY A 229 -0.70 18.02 -12.80
N LEU A 230 -0.12 18.02 -14.01
CA LEU A 230 0.38 16.82 -14.68
C LEU A 230 1.46 16.14 -13.82
N CYS A 231 2.48 16.88 -13.38
CA CYS A 231 3.54 16.34 -12.53
C CYS A 231 2.99 15.76 -11.21
N ILE A 232 2.02 16.44 -10.57
CA ILE A 232 1.36 15.91 -9.37
C ILE A 232 0.61 14.60 -9.68
N GLY A 233 -0.16 14.58 -10.77
CA GLY A 233 -0.91 13.39 -11.21
C GLY A 233 0.02 12.20 -11.51
N LEU A 234 1.13 12.44 -12.20
CA LEU A 234 2.16 11.42 -12.46
C LEU A 234 2.86 10.94 -11.18
N SER A 235 3.12 11.83 -10.22
CA SER A 235 3.68 11.45 -8.92
C SER A 235 2.75 10.51 -8.16
N ILE A 236 1.46 10.86 -8.03
CA ILE A 236 0.44 10.03 -7.35
C ILE A 236 0.25 8.69 -8.07
N SER A 237 0.31 8.69 -9.40
CA SER A 237 0.15 7.49 -10.22
C SER A 237 1.36 6.56 -10.22
N SER A 238 2.51 7.00 -9.66
CA SER A 238 3.70 6.17 -9.48
C SER A 238 3.67 5.43 -8.12
N LYS A 239 3.28 6.15 -7.06
CA LYS A 239 3.14 5.63 -5.69
C LYS A 239 2.23 6.57 -4.89
N TRP A 240 1.48 6.06 -3.93
CA TRP A 240 0.61 6.91 -3.08
C TRP A 240 1.38 7.90 -2.19
N THR A 241 2.67 7.68 -1.93
CA THR A 241 3.52 8.69 -1.26
C THR A 241 3.70 9.94 -2.10
N GLY A 242 3.45 9.87 -3.41
CA GLY A 242 3.36 11.03 -4.29
C GLY A 242 2.21 11.99 -3.95
N THR A 243 1.21 11.58 -3.17
CA THR A 243 0.15 12.50 -2.68
C THR A 243 0.70 13.58 -1.75
N LEU A 244 1.88 13.38 -1.15
CA LEU A 244 2.48 14.29 -0.18
C LEU A 244 2.94 15.63 -0.78
N ILE A 245 3.09 15.72 -2.10
CA ILE A 245 3.36 16.99 -2.80
C ILE A 245 2.11 17.89 -2.87
N PHE A 246 0.92 17.28 -2.93
CA PHE A 246 -0.35 18.00 -3.04
C PHE A 246 -0.54 19.04 -1.92
N PRO A 247 -0.43 18.70 -0.62
CA PRO A 247 -0.57 19.69 0.46
C PRO A 247 0.50 20.80 0.43
N VAL A 248 1.69 20.55 -0.13
CA VAL A 248 2.75 21.58 -0.24
C VAL A 248 2.34 22.68 -1.22
N ILE A 249 1.85 22.28 -2.39
CA ILE A 249 1.39 23.21 -3.42
C ILE A 249 0.11 23.93 -2.95
N TRP A 250 -0.83 23.20 -2.34
CA TRP A 250 -2.06 23.78 -1.80
C TRP A 250 -1.83 24.71 -0.62
N TYR A 251 -0.83 24.45 0.22
CA TYR A 251 -0.38 25.40 1.23
C TYR A 251 0.12 26.71 0.61
N SER A 252 0.90 26.62 -0.47
CA SER A 252 1.37 27.79 -1.22
C SER A 252 0.22 28.58 -1.84
N ILE A 253 -0.75 27.90 -2.45
CA ILE A 253 -1.96 28.51 -3.03
C ILE A 253 -2.79 29.19 -1.95
N GLY A 254 -3.05 28.50 -0.83
CA GLY A 254 -3.83 29.04 0.28
C GLY A 254 -3.20 30.29 0.88
N ARG A 255 -1.87 30.31 1.02
CA ARG A 255 -1.12 31.50 1.45
C ARG A 255 -1.24 32.68 0.49
N GLU A 256 -1.22 32.41 -0.81
CA GLU A 256 -1.36 33.42 -1.86
C GLU A 256 -2.77 34.02 -1.85
N ILE A 257 -3.79 33.17 -1.87
CA ILE A 257 -5.21 33.56 -1.80
C ILE A 257 -5.50 34.35 -0.52
N TRP A 258 -4.95 33.92 0.62
CA TRP A 258 -5.10 34.65 1.88
C TRP A 258 -4.54 36.07 1.78
N SER A 259 -3.35 36.23 1.17
CA SER A 259 -2.75 37.54 0.95
C SER A 259 -3.61 38.41 0.01
N ASP A 260 -4.14 37.83 -1.06
CA ASP A 260 -5.01 38.54 -2.01
C ASP A 260 -6.32 38.97 -1.35
N MET A 261 -6.91 38.13 -0.49
CA MET A 261 -8.12 38.45 0.29
C MET A 261 -7.90 39.60 1.28
N THR A 262 -6.71 39.71 1.85
CA THR A 262 -6.38 40.83 2.77
C THR A 262 -6.14 42.15 2.04
N ASN A 263 -5.99 42.15 0.71
CA ASN A 263 -5.77 43.35 -0.08
C ASN A 263 -7.10 43.99 -0.48
N THR A 264 -7.49 45.07 0.19
CA THR A 264 -8.74 45.81 -0.05
C THR A 264 -8.88 46.41 -1.45
N ARG A 265 -7.79 46.47 -2.23
CA ARG A 265 -7.80 46.97 -3.62
C ARG A 265 -8.27 45.92 -4.64
N GLN A 266 -8.25 44.63 -4.30
CA GLN A 266 -8.60 43.56 -5.22
C GLN A 266 -10.06 43.13 -5.03
N PRO A 267 -10.86 43.05 -6.11
CA PRO A 267 -12.24 42.61 -6.00
C PRO A 267 -12.32 41.09 -5.74
N ILE A 268 -13.32 40.66 -4.96
CA ILE A 268 -13.46 39.25 -4.55
C ILE A 268 -13.61 38.27 -5.73
N TYR A 269 -14.20 38.72 -6.85
CA TYR A 269 -14.36 37.89 -8.05
C TYR A 269 -13.01 37.48 -8.65
N ALA A 270 -11.98 38.34 -8.56
CA ALA A 270 -10.64 38.03 -9.08
C ALA A 270 -9.99 36.91 -8.26
N CYS A 271 -10.19 36.93 -6.95
CA CYS A 271 -9.77 35.89 -6.02
C CYS A 271 -10.51 34.56 -6.30
N LEU A 272 -11.84 34.59 -6.47
CA LEU A 272 -12.64 33.41 -6.81
C LEU A 272 -12.24 32.80 -8.16
N ARG A 273 -11.99 33.63 -9.19
CA ARG A 273 -11.50 33.19 -10.49
C ARG A 273 -10.15 32.47 -10.37
N LYS A 274 -9.23 33.02 -9.56
CA LYS A 274 -7.91 32.43 -9.31
C LYS A 274 -8.02 31.09 -8.60
N LEU A 275 -8.86 30.99 -7.57
CA LEU A 275 -9.17 29.74 -6.87
C LEU A 275 -9.76 28.69 -7.83
N TYR A 276 -10.72 29.08 -8.67
CA TYR A 276 -11.31 28.19 -9.67
C TYR A 276 -10.24 27.64 -10.62
N VAL A 277 -9.39 28.50 -11.20
CA VAL A 277 -8.30 28.04 -12.09
C VAL A 277 -7.40 27.03 -11.38
N TYR A 278 -6.98 27.30 -10.14
CA TYR A 278 -6.14 26.36 -9.38
C TYR A 278 -6.85 25.06 -9.04
N LEU A 279 -8.13 25.11 -8.66
CA LEU A 279 -8.93 23.92 -8.36
C LEU A 279 -8.98 22.98 -9.57
N PHE A 280 -9.21 23.51 -10.78
CA PHE A 280 -9.25 22.67 -11.98
C PHE A 280 -7.86 22.21 -12.42
N SER A 281 -6.85 23.09 -12.46
CA SER A 281 -5.52 22.73 -12.98
C SER A 281 -4.67 21.90 -12.02
N VAL A 282 -4.77 22.13 -10.71
CA VAL A 282 -3.89 21.52 -9.67
C VAL A 282 -4.69 20.67 -8.67
N GLY A 283 -6.02 20.67 -8.74
CA GLY A 283 -6.90 19.79 -7.97
C GLY A 283 -7.48 18.64 -8.81
N VAL A 284 -8.39 18.98 -9.73
CA VAL A 284 -9.16 18.01 -10.53
C VAL A 284 -8.30 17.35 -11.61
N PHE A 285 -7.46 18.11 -12.30
CA PHE A 285 -6.64 17.58 -13.40
C PHE A 285 -5.64 16.48 -12.98
N PRO A 286 -4.89 16.60 -11.85
CA PRO A 286 -4.09 15.48 -11.34
C PRO A 286 -4.89 14.19 -11.10
N PHE A 287 -6.11 14.33 -10.57
CA PHE A 287 -7.01 13.18 -10.36
C PHE A 287 -7.47 12.57 -11.69
N TRP A 288 -7.72 13.40 -12.70
CA TRP A 288 -8.05 12.93 -14.04
C TRP A 288 -6.89 12.16 -14.69
N ILE A 289 -5.65 12.64 -14.54
CA ILE A 289 -4.44 11.92 -15.00
C ILE A 289 -4.32 10.55 -14.29
N TYR A 290 -4.56 10.51 -12.98
CA TYR A 290 -4.56 9.26 -12.22
C TYR A 290 -5.58 8.25 -12.76
N MET A 291 -6.82 8.70 -12.98
CA MET A 291 -7.88 7.89 -13.59
C MET A 291 -7.50 7.42 -15.01
N PHE A 292 -6.92 8.30 -15.82
CA PHE A 292 -6.50 7.99 -17.18
C PHE A 292 -5.42 6.91 -17.23
N ILE A 293 -4.44 6.93 -16.31
CA ILE A 293 -3.41 5.89 -16.25
C ILE A 293 -4.02 4.54 -15.82
N PHE A 294 -4.98 4.53 -14.90
CA PHE A 294 -5.74 3.30 -14.59
C PHE A 294 -6.57 2.80 -15.77
N LYS A 295 -7.10 3.70 -16.60
CA LYS A 295 -7.79 3.32 -17.84
C LYS A 295 -6.83 2.59 -18.78
N ILE A 296 -5.63 3.13 -18.99
CA ILE A 296 -4.57 2.47 -19.77
C ILE A 296 -4.21 1.12 -19.17
N HIS A 297 -4.03 1.04 -17.85
CA HIS A 297 -3.74 -0.21 -17.15
C HIS A 297 -4.81 -1.28 -17.47
N PHE A 298 -6.09 -1.01 -17.26
CA PHE A 298 -7.16 -1.97 -17.51
C PHE A 298 -7.35 -2.35 -18.99
N ASP A 299 -6.98 -1.46 -19.91
CA ASP A 299 -7.05 -1.76 -21.35
C ASP A 299 -5.93 -2.73 -21.78
N ILE A 300 -4.73 -2.59 -21.20
CA ILE A 300 -3.59 -3.49 -21.49
C ILE A 300 -3.80 -4.85 -20.80
N VAL A 301 -4.14 -4.85 -19.51
CA VAL A 301 -4.30 -6.09 -18.72
C VAL A 301 -5.73 -6.64 -18.78
N SER A 302 -6.16 -7.02 -19.98
CA SER A 302 -7.52 -7.49 -20.23
C SER A 302 -7.72 -9.01 -20.07
N LYS A 303 -6.65 -9.80 -19.97
CA LYS A 303 -6.73 -11.27 -19.83
C LYS A 303 -6.80 -11.70 -18.37
N ALA A 304 -7.32 -12.90 -18.17
CA ALA A 304 -7.28 -13.59 -16.89
C ALA A 304 -5.83 -13.69 -16.40
N GLY A 305 -5.59 -13.30 -15.17
CA GLY A 305 -4.26 -13.24 -14.59
C GLY A 305 -4.18 -13.85 -13.20
N ASP A 306 -3.04 -13.62 -12.56
CA ASP A 306 -2.65 -14.40 -11.39
C ASP A 306 -3.44 -14.01 -10.11
N HIS A 307 -4.15 -12.87 -10.12
CA HIS A 307 -4.92 -12.36 -8.98
C HIS A 307 -6.46 -12.46 -9.19
N ASP A 308 -6.92 -13.27 -10.15
CA ASP A 308 -8.31 -13.30 -10.59
C ASP A 308 -9.31 -13.82 -9.54
N LEU A 309 -8.94 -14.80 -8.71
CA LEU A 309 -9.89 -15.39 -7.74
C LEU A 309 -10.25 -14.45 -6.60
N ILE A 310 -9.45 -13.40 -6.39
CA ILE A 310 -9.73 -12.34 -5.40
C ILE A 310 -10.84 -11.39 -5.88
N LEU A 311 -11.08 -11.32 -7.19
CA LEU A 311 -12.01 -10.38 -7.78
C LEU A 311 -13.48 -10.76 -7.52
N SER A 312 -14.34 -9.75 -7.55
CA SER A 312 -15.78 -9.96 -7.67
C SER A 312 -16.08 -10.77 -8.93
N SER A 313 -17.15 -11.56 -8.90
CA SER A 313 -17.50 -12.41 -10.06
C SER A 313 -17.73 -11.58 -11.32
N ARG A 314 -18.38 -10.42 -11.19
CA ARG A 314 -18.61 -9.49 -12.30
C ARG A 314 -17.32 -8.95 -12.91
N PHE A 315 -16.29 -8.67 -12.10
CA PHE A 315 -14.99 -8.25 -12.61
C PHE A 315 -14.23 -9.43 -13.22
N ARG A 316 -14.14 -10.57 -12.51
CA ARG A 316 -13.45 -11.79 -12.98
C ARG A 316 -13.91 -12.22 -14.37
N TYR A 317 -15.21 -12.34 -14.60
CA TYR A 317 -15.77 -12.74 -15.89
C TYR A 317 -15.80 -11.61 -16.93
N SER A 318 -15.39 -10.38 -16.57
CA SER A 318 -15.16 -9.33 -17.56
C SER A 318 -13.78 -9.42 -18.22
N LEU A 319 -12.88 -10.26 -17.67
CA LEU A 319 -11.54 -10.53 -18.20
C LEU A 319 -11.59 -11.64 -19.25
N VAL A 320 -10.77 -11.51 -20.29
CA VAL A 320 -10.67 -12.51 -21.36
C VAL A 320 -9.97 -13.76 -20.86
N GLY A 321 -10.58 -14.93 -21.03
CA GLY A 321 -10.03 -16.22 -20.60
C GLY A 321 -10.75 -16.84 -19.40
N ASN A 322 -11.59 -16.08 -18.70
CA ASN A 322 -12.56 -16.65 -17.76
C ASN A 322 -13.89 -16.87 -18.49
N GLU A 323 -14.37 -18.11 -18.52
CA GLU A 323 -15.68 -18.45 -19.08
C GLU A 323 -16.71 -18.63 -17.97
N PHE A 324 -17.92 -18.14 -18.20
CA PHE A 324 -19.06 -18.28 -17.29
C PHE A 324 -20.24 -18.86 -18.06
N GLU A 325 -20.74 -20.00 -17.61
CA GLU A 325 -21.96 -20.57 -18.15
C GLU A 325 -23.17 -19.72 -17.72
N PRO A 326 -24.01 -19.25 -18.65
CA PRO A 326 -25.21 -18.49 -18.32
C PRO A 326 -26.11 -19.24 -17.33
N SER A 327 -26.53 -18.56 -16.27
CA SER A 327 -27.32 -19.14 -15.18
C SER A 327 -28.80 -18.85 -15.37
N GLN A 328 -29.67 -19.66 -14.76
CA GLN A 328 -31.09 -19.33 -14.67
C GLN A 328 -31.31 -18.13 -13.73
N GLN A 329 -32.26 -17.24 -14.06
CA GLN A 329 -32.49 -16.03 -13.28
C GLN A 329 -33.17 -16.30 -11.94
N ASN A 330 -34.26 -17.06 -11.94
CA ASN A 330 -35.11 -17.28 -10.77
C ASN A 330 -34.72 -18.56 -10.04
N ILE A 331 -34.76 -18.52 -8.71
CA ILE A 331 -34.46 -19.67 -7.86
C ILE A 331 -35.77 -20.25 -7.32
N ALA A 332 -36.01 -21.51 -7.64
CA ALA A 332 -37.14 -22.29 -7.13
C ALA A 332 -36.71 -23.33 -6.10
N TYR A 333 -37.66 -23.81 -5.31
CA TYR A 333 -37.43 -25.01 -4.49
C TYR A 333 -37.04 -26.17 -5.40
N GLY A 334 -35.96 -26.88 -5.08
CA GLY A 334 -35.34 -27.92 -5.92
C GLY A 334 -34.16 -27.46 -6.76
N SER A 335 -33.94 -26.15 -6.86
CA SER A 335 -32.80 -25.61 -7.61
C SER A 335 -31.48 -26.00 -6.94
N GLN A 336 -30.51 -26.38 -7.77
CA GLN A 336 -29.11 -26.55 -7.40
C GLN A 336 -28.42 -25.19 -7.58
N ILE A 337 -27.82 -24.68 -6.51
CA ILE A 337 -27.23 -23.34 -6.47
C ILE A 337 -25.80 -23.37 -5.97
N VAL A 338 -24.99 -22.43 -6.45
CA VAL A 338 -23.64 -22.16 -5.96
C VAL A 338 -23.62 -20.80 -5.28
N ILE A 339 -23.32 -20.79 -3.99
CA ILE A 339 -23.35 -19.58 -3.15
C ILE A 339 -21.92 -19.06 -2.99
N LYS A 340 -21.68 -17.80 -3.34
CA LYS A 340 -20.42 -17.08 -3.15
C LYS A 340 -20.55 -16.04 -2.05
N HIS A 341 -19.49 -15.87 -1.24
CA HIS A 341 -19.42 -14.79 -0.26
C HIS A 341 -19.03 -13.47 -0.93
N ASP A 342 -19.75 -12.39 -0.61
CA ASP A 342 -19.49 -11.05 -1.18
C ASP A 342 -18.41 -10.29 -0.40
N GLY A 343 -18.28 -10.60 0.90
CA GLY A 343 -17.44 -9.84 1.83
C GLY A 343 -15.96 -10.20 1.84
N SER A 344 -15.61 -11.40 1.38
CA SER A 344 -14.26 -11.97 1.42
C SER A 344 -13.89 -12.60 0.08
N PRO A 345 -12.58 -12.69 -0.24
CA PRO A 345 -12.10 -13.42 -1.40
C PRO A 345 -12.06 -14.95 -1.18
N GLY A 346 -12.71 -15.48 -0.14
CA GLY A 346 -12.66 -16.93 0.17
C GLY A 346 -13.47 -17.81 -0.76
N GLY A 347 -14.33 -17.23 -1.59
CA GLY A 347 -15.04 -17.94 -2.64
C GLY A 347 -16.39 -18.51 -2.23
N TYR A 348 -16.60 -19.79 -2.52
CA TYR A 348 -17.88 -20.47 -2.49
C TYR A 348 -18.12 -21.21 -1.17
N LEU A 349 -19.37 -21.27 -0.75
CA LEU A 349 -19.79 -22.13 0.35
C LEU A 349 -19.59 -23.59 -0.05
N HIS A 350 -18.73 -24.29 0.69
CA HIS A 350 -18.18 -25.58 0.30
C HIS A 350 -18.26 -26.58 1.45
N SER A 351 -18.43 -27.87 1.14
CA SER A 351 -18.34 -28.95 2.12
C SER A 351 -17.71 -30.21 1.52
N HIS A 352 -16.86 -30.89 2.27
CA HIS A 352 -16.13 -32.09 1.83
C HIS A 352 -16.24 -33.20 2.88
N LYS A 353 -15.57 -34.34 2.66
CA LYS A 353 -15.74 -35.55 3.49
C LYS A 353 -15.18 -35.42 4.91
N ASP A 354 -14.26 -34.49 5.13
CA ASP A 354 -13.58 -34.31 6.40
C ASP A 354 -14.52 -33.76 7.48
N GLN A 355 -14.10 -33.96 8.72
CA GLN A 355 -14.85 -33.59 9.91
C GLN A 355 -13.99 -32.74 10.81
N PHE A 356 -14.62 -31.79 11.50
CA PHE A 356 -13.90 -30.97 12.47
C PHE A 356 -13.22 -31.84 13.52
N THR A 357 -11.96 -31.53 13.83
CA THR A 357 -11.21 -32.26 14.86
C THR A 357 -11.68 -31.85 16.26
N GLY A 358 -12.08 -30.57 16.40
CA GLY A 358 -12.72 -30.01 17.58
C GLY A 358 -14.24 -29.86 17.45
N GLY A 359 -14.85 -29.13 18.39
CA GLY A 359 -16.27 -28.78 18.32
C GLY A 359 -17.21 -29.99 18.31
N SER A 360 -18.14 -30.02 17.36
CA SER A 360 -19.13 -31.09 17.22
C SER A 360 -18.64 -32.35 16.50
N LYS A 361 -17.45 -32.29 15.87
CA LYS A 361 -16.90 -33.34 14.99
C LYS A 361 -17.82 -33.73 13.84
N GLN A 362 -18.68 -32.81 13.40
CA GLN A 362 -19.52 -33.00 12.22
C GLN A 362 -18.73 -32.64 10.95
N GLN A 363 -19.37 -32.88 9.79
CA GLN A 363 -18.76 -32.60 8.49
C GLN A 363 -18.49 -31.09 8.34
N GLU A 364 -17.32 -30.76 7.82
CA GLU A 364 -16.85 -29.38 7.71
C GLU A 364 -17.63 -28.59 6.65
N VAL A 365 -17.92 -27.33 6.96
CA VAL A 365 -18.41 -26.34 6.02
C VAL A 365 -17.44 -25.18 6.02
N THR A 366 -16.94 -24.85 4.84
CA THR A 366 -15.82 -23.91 4.65
C THR A 366 -16.06 -23.03 3.43
N LEU A 367 -15.16 -22.08 3.17
CA LEU A 367 -15.11 -21.31 1.95
C LEU A 367 -13.97 -21.78 1.05
N TYR A 368 -14.30 -22.06 -0.21
CA TYR A 368 -13.39 -22.57 -1.21
C TYR A 368 -13.41 -21.72 -2.49
N PRO A 369 -12.26 -21.19 -2.96
CA PRO A 369 -12.22 -20.23 -4.08
C PRO A 369 -12.30 -20.87 -5.47
N TYR A 370 -12.11 -22.17 -5.60
CA TYR A 370 -12.17 -22.87 -6.89
C TYR A 370 -13.55 -23.50 -7.12
N VAL A 371 -13.86 -23.74 -8.39
CA VAL A 371 -15.11 -24.37 -8.79
C VAL A 371 -15.02 -25.88 -8.53
N ASP A 372 -16.00 -26.42 -7.81
CA ASP A 372 -16.10 -27.85 -7.44
C ASP A 372 -17.58 -28.24 -7.33
N LEU A 373 -17.92 -29.51 -7.58
CA LEU A 373 -19.26 -30.08 -7.33
C LEU A 373 -19.64 -30.02 -5.84
N ASN A 374 -18.64 -30.02 -4.95
CA ASN A 374 -18.82 -29.80 -3.51
C ASN A 374 -19.28 -28.37 -3.13
N ASN A 375 -19.36 -27.46 -4.10
CA ASN A 375 -19.90 -26.11 -3.90
C ASN A 375 -21.42 -26.05 -4.15
N ILE A 376 -22.04 -27.15 -4.61
CA ILE A 376 -23.44 -27.19 -5.03
C ILE A 376 -24.35 -27.51 -3.83
N TRP A 377 -25.36 -26.68 -3.64
CA TRP A 377 -26.39 -26.83 -2.62
C TRP A 377 -27.77 -26.90 -3.25
N THR A 378 -28.60 -27.84 -2.82
CA THR A 378 -30.00 -27.97 -3.27
C THR A 378 -30.93 -27.26 -2.30
N VAL A 379 -31.81 -26.42 -2.82
CA VAL A 379 -32.76 -25.64 -2.00
C VAL A 379 -34.01 -26.47 -1.70
N HIS A 380 -34.33 -26.63 -0.41
CA HIS A 380 -35.55 -27.30 0.05
C HIS A 380 -36.40 -26.39 0.93
N LYS A 381 -37.68 -26.73 1.05
CA LYS A 381 -38.60 -26.04 1.96
C LYS A 381 -38.40 -26.54 3.40
N LYS A 382 -38.77 -25.72 4.39
CA LYS A 382 -38.63 -26.00 5.84
C LYS A 382 -39.02 -27.43 6.26
N LYS A 383 -40.08 -28.02 5.70
CA LYS A 383 -40.58 -29.35 6.16
C LYS A 383 -40.67 -30.42 5.08
N SER A 384 -40.62 -30.05 3.81
CA SER A 384 -40.68 -30.97 2.69
C SER A 384 -39.34 -31.01 1.97
N LEU A 385 -38.91 -32.23 1.62
CA LEU A 385 -37.85 -32.40 0.62
C LEU A 385 -38.46 -32.14 -0.75
N TYR A 386 -37.63 -31.66 -1.68
CA TYR A 386 -38.08 -31.44 -3.05
C TYR A 386 -38.43 -32.77 -3.73
N ASN A 387 -39.48 -32.75 -4.55
CA ASN A 387 -39.84 -33.86 -5.42
C ASN A 387 -40.09 -33.31 -6.84
N SER A 388 -39.44 -33.88 -7.87
CA SER A 388 -39.58 -33.44 -9.27
C SER A 388 -41.02 -33.45 -9.78
N SER A 389 -41.92 -34.21 -9.15
CA SER A 389 -43.35 -34.24 -9.51
C SER A 389 -44.14 -33.00 -9.04
N GLN A 390 -43.64 -32.22 -8.10
CA GLN A 390 -44.39 -31.07 -7.53
C GLN A 390 -44.35 -29.85 -8.48
N PRO A 391 -45.35 -28.96 -8.47
CA PRO A 391 -45.35 -27.77 -9.32
C PRO A 391 -44.14 -26.87 -9.01
N LEU A 392 -43.72 -26.09 -10.00
CA LEU A 392 -42.64 -25.11 -9.83
C LEU A 392 -43.08 -24.05 -8.81
N GLU A 393 -42.32 -23.93 -7.71
CA GLU A 393 -42.56 -22.93 -6.66
C GLU A 393 -41.28 -22.11 -6.47
N LEU A 394 -41.37 -20.79 -6.70
CA LEU A 394 -40.25 -19.87 -6.52
C LEU A 394 -39.99 -19.60 -5.04
N VAL A 395 -38.73 -19.36 -4.68
CA VAL A 395 -38.34 -18.97 -3.32
C VAL A 395 -38.47 -17.45 -3.18
N HIS A 396 -39.10 -16.98 -2.11
CA HIS A 396 -39.34 -15.56 -1.87
C HIS A 396 -38.57 -15.04 -0.65
N ASN A 397 -38.43 -13.71 -0.57
CA ASN A 397 -37.82 -13.05 0.58
C ASN A 397 -38.58 -13.39 1.88
N GLY A 398 -37.84 -13.77 2.92
CA GLY A 398 -38.36 -14.19 4.21
C GLY A 398 -38.80 -15.65 4.30
N ASP A 399 -38.70 -16.41 3.21
CA ASP A 399 -38.94 -17.86 3.23
C ASP A 399 -37.92 -18.59 4.11
N GLN A 400 -38.39 -19.63 4.79
CA GLN A 400 -37.53 -20.53 5.55
C GLN A 400 -37.16 -21.75 4.71
N ILE A 401 -35.88 -21.84 4.40
CA ILE A 401 -35.29 -22.83 3.51
C ILE A 401 -34.37 -23.79 4.28
N ARG A 402 -34.06 -24.91 3.64
CA ARG A 402 -32.97 -25.83 3.98
C ARG A 402 -32.04 -25.93 2.79
N LEU A 403 -30.74 -25.92 3.02
CA LEU A 403 -29.74 -26.13 2.00
C LEU A 403 -29.15 -27.53 2.19
N GLU A 404 -29.33 -28.41 1.22
CA GLU A 404 -28.77 -29.77 1.22
C GLU A 404 -27.55 -29.82 0.31
N HIS A 405 -26.40 -30.21 0.85
CA HIS A 405 -25.17 -30.37 0.09
C HIS A 405 -25.32 -31.49 -0.94
N PHE A 406 -25.01 -31.20 -2.21
CA PHE A 406 -25.26 -32.11 -3.33
C PHE A 406 -24.59 -33.46 -3.17
N ALA A 407 -23.29 -33.49 -2.85
CA ALA A 407 -22.52 -34.72 -2.81
C ALA A 407 -22.78 -35.57 -1.54
N SER A 408 -23.05 -34.93 -0.39
CA SER A 408 -23.20 -35.64 0.88
C SER A 408 -24.65 -35.84 1.34
N THR A 409 -25.63 -35.15 0.72
CA THR A 409 -27.07 -35.11 1.12
C THR A 409 -27.32 -34.63 2.56
N ARG A 410 -26.31 -34.01 3.16
CA ARG A 410 -26.38 -33.40 4.49
C ARG A 410 -26.84 -31.96 4.40
N LYS A 411 -27.49 -31.47 5.45
CA LYS A 411 -28.06 -30.11 5.50
C LYS A 411 -27.08 -29.15 6.14
N LEU A 412 -27.05 -27.92 5.65
CA LEU A 412 -26.38 -26.82 6.31
C LEU A 412 -27.01 -26.60 7.70
N HIS A 413 -26.19 -26.75 8.73
CA HIS A 413 -26.63 -26.84 10.12
C HIS A 413 -25.83 -25.88 11.00
N SER A 414 -26.44 -25.40 12.08
CA SER A 414 -25.71 -24.65 13.11
C SER A 414 -26.24 -24.97 14.51
N HIS A 415 -25.32 -25.05 15.47
CA HIS A 415 -25.59 -25.47 16.86
C HIS A 415 -24.76 -24.69 17.88
N ASP A 416 -24.92 -24.99 19.18
CA ASP A 416 -24.22 -24.24 20.25
C ASP A 416 -22.82 -24.77 20.53
N TYR A 417 -22.05 -25.01 19.48
CA TYR A 417 -20.63 -25.29 19.58
C TYR A 417 -19.84 -24.06 19.17
N ARG A 418 -18.70 -23.84 19.81
CA ARG A 418 -17.77 -22.81 19.39
C ARG A 418 -17.05 -23.28 18.12
N PRO A 419 -16.87 -22.42 17.11
CA PRO A 419 -16.02 -22.72 15.97
C PRO A 419 -14.59 -23.07 16.38
N GLN A 420 -13.92 -23.88 15.57
CA GLN A 420 -12.58 -24.39 15.86
C GLN A 420 -11.51 -23.29 15.88
N ILE A 421 -11.61 -22.28 15.01
CA ILE A 421 -10.62 -21.20 14.94
C ILE A 421 -11.11 -20.01 15.75
N THR A 422 -12.30 -19.50 15.44
CA THR A 422 -12.85 -18.33 16.12
C THR A 422 -13.61 -18.75 17.37
N SER A 423 -12.91 -18.84 18.50
CA SER A 423 -13.46 -19.24 19.80
C SER A 423 -14.29 -18.16 20.52
N LYS A 424 -14.70 -17.10 19.82
CA LYS A 424 -15.50 -15.99 20.37
C LYS A 424 -16.93 -16.43 20.69
N ARG A 425 -17.54 -15.83 21.72
CA ARG A 425 -18.87 -16.24 22.22
C ARG A 425 -20.01 -15.90 21.27
N GLU A 426 -19.85 -14.88 20.45
CA GLU A 426 -20.84 -14.45 19.46
C GLU A 426 -20.94 -15.41 18.28
N HIS A 427 -19.96 -16.30 18.11
CA HIS A 427 -19.90 -17.24 17.01
C HIS A 427 -20.37 -18.64 17.42
N GLN A 428 -21.13 -19.24 16.51
CA GLN A 428 -21.58 -20.62 16.54
C GLN A 428 -20.99 -21.36 15.34
N GLU A 429 -20.63 -22.62 15.57
CA GLU A 429 -20.13 -23.52 14.53
C GLU A 429 -21.22 -23.78 13.48
N VAL A 430 -20.79 -23.86 12.22
CA VAL A 430 -21.64 -24.21 11.07
C VAL A 430 -21.08 -25.47 10.44
N THR A 431 -21.93 -26.45 10.19
CA THR A 431 -21.56 -27.81 9.77
C THR A 431 -22.52 -28.33 8.71
N ALA A 432 -22.18 -29.47 8.11
CA ALA A 432 -23.11 -30.25 7.30
C ALA A 432 -23.57 -31.49 8.09
N TYR A 433 -24.86 -31.53 8.46
CA TYR A 433 -25.40 -32.55 9.35
C TYR A 433 -26.70 -33.19 8.85
N GLY A 434 -27.02 -34.35 9.42
CA GLY A 434 -28.23 -35.10 9.12
C GLY A 434 -28.17 -35.86 7.80
N ASP A 435 -29.25 -36.58 7.53
CA ASP A 435 -29.51 -37.32 6.29
C ASP A 435 -31.00 -37.22 5.98
N LYS A 436 -31.51 -37.88 4.94
CA LYS A 436 -32.92 -37.76 4.53
C LYS A 436 -33.92 -38.20 5.60
N LEU A 437 -33.51 -38.97 6.60
CA LEU A 437 -34.37 -39.47 7.68
C LEU A 437 -34.32 -38.58 8.93
N ILE A 438 -33.22 -37.86 9.13
CA ILE A 438 -33.08 -36.87 10.21
C ILE A 438 -33.65 -35.54 9.74
N ASN A 439 -34.67 -35.07 10.45
CA ASN A 439 -35.18 -33.71 10.32
C ASN A 439 -34.87 -32.95 11.61
N ASP A 440 -33.95 -32.00 11.55
CA ASP A 440 -33.68 -31.08 12.63
C ASP A 440 -34.29 -29.69 12.31
N VAL A 441 -34.74 -29.00 13.36
CA VAL A 441 -35.21 -27.63 13.29
C VAL A 441 -34.04 -26.65 13.14
N TYR A 442 -32.84 -27.05 13.57
CA TYR A 442 -31.59 -26.28 13.43
C TYR A 442 -30.96 -26.38 12.02
N ASP A 443 -31.68 -26.94 11.05
CA ASP A 443 -31.31 -26.90 9.64
C ASP A 443 -32.00 -25.72 8.91
N TYR A 444 -32.82 -24.94 9.61
CA TYR A 444 -33.66 -23.90 9.01
C TYR A 444 -32.96 -22.55 8.95
N TRP A 445 -32.92 -22.00 7.73
CA TRP A 445 -32.37 -20.69 7.43
C TRP A 445 -33.45 -19.82 6.80
N THR A 446 -33.66 -18.62 7.34
CA THR A 446 -34.52 -17.61 6.74
C THR A 446 -33.72 -16.82 5.72
N LEU A 447 -34.18 -16.81 4.47
CA LEU A 447 -33.62 -15.99 3.41
C LEU A 447 -34.02 -14.53 3.64
N ILE A 448 -33.03 -13.63 3.68
CA ILE A 448 -33.27 -12.18 3.72
C ILE A 448 -32.61 -11.53 2.52
N VAL A 449 -33.42 -11.06 1.58
CA VAL A 449 -32.95 -10.31 0.41
C VAL A 449 -32.58 -8.89 0.81
N LEU A 450 -31.47 -8.40 0.28
CA LEU A 450 -31.02 -7.02 0.45
C LEU A 450 -31.50 -6.15 -0.72
N ASP A 451 -31.89 -4.92 -0.42
CA ASP A 451 -32.15 -3.91 -1.44
C ASP A 451 -30.83 -3.30 -1.99
N ASP A 452 -30.95 -2.41 -2.98
CA ASP A 452 -29.80 -1.74 -3.60
C ASP A 452 -28.97 -0.93 -2.60
N ASP A 453 -29.62 -0.42 -1.54
CA ASP A 453 -29.03 0.34 -0.43
C ASP A 453 -28.42 -0.56 0.66
N ASN A 454 -28.30 -1.87 0.43
CA ASN A 454 -27.81 -2.86 1.38
C ASN A 454 -28.64 -2.99 2.67
N ARG A 455 -29.91 -2.64 2.64
CA ARG A 455 -30.84 -2.81 3.77
C ARG A 455 -31.68 -4.06 3.55
N HIS A 456 -32.25 -4.57 4.63
CA HIS A 456 -33.22 -5.67 4.54
C HIS A 456 -34.43 -5.20 3.74
N SER A 457 -34.73 -5.88 2.64
CA SER A 457 -35.94 -5.59 1.91
C SER A 457 -37.16 -5.92 2.78
N ARG A 458 -38.11 -4.98 2.83
CA ARG A 458 -39.40 -5.16 3.51
C ARG A 458 -40.43 -5.88 2.64
N ASP A 459 -40.17 -5.98 1.34
CA ASP A 459 -41.07 -6.64 0.41
C ASP A 459 -40.80 -8.15 0.42
N MET A 460 -41.81 -8.89 0.86
CA MET A 460 -41.79 -10.34 0.98
C MET A 460 -42.11 -11.04 -0.36
N ASN A 461 -42.65 -10.31 -1.35
CA ASN A 461 -42.98 -10.86 -2.67
C ASN A 461 -41.78 -10.86 -3.63
N ILE A 462 -40.62 -10.35 -3.21
CA ILE A 462 -39.40 -10.41 -4.03
C ILE A 462 -38.96 -11.87 -4.17
N THR A 463 -38.90 -12.34 -5.41
CA THR A 463 -38.35 -13.64 -5.77
C THR A 463 -36.82 -13.65 -5.60
N TRP A 464 -36.28 -14.77 -5.12
CA TRP A 464 -34.84 -14.98 -5.04
C TRP A 464 -34.25 -15.20 -6.43
N GLN A 465 -33.20 -14.45 -6.75
CA GLN A 465 -32.58 -14.37 -8.07
C GLN A 465 -31.06 -14.55 -7.99
N THR A 466 -30.46 -14.95 -9.11
CA THR A 466 -29.02 -15.13 -9.26
C THR A 466 -28.27 -13.82 -9.60
N LEU A 467 -26.95 -13.86 -9.51
CA LEU A 467 -25.98 -12.83 -9.90
C LEU A 467 -25.99 -11.54 -9.07
N ASN A 468 -26.92 -10.62 -9.32
CA ASN A 468 -26.85 -9.26 -8.75
C ASN A 468 -27.56 -9.14 -7.39
N GLN A 469 -28.38 -10.13 -7.03
CA GLN A 469 -29.15 -10.07 -5.80
C GLN A 469 -28.32 -10.51 -4.61
N ARG A 470 -28.06 -9.57 -3.71
CA ARG A 470 -27.38 -9.82 -2.43
C ARG A 470 -28.39 -10.30 -1.40
N PHE A 471 -27.98 -11.27 -0.58
CA PHE A 471 -28.85 -11.82 0.46
C PHE A 471 -28.06 -12.21 1.72
N ARG A 472 -28.80 -12.48 2.80
CA ARG A 472 -28.30 -13.04 4.05
C ARG A 472 -29.09 -14.28 4.40
N LEU A 473 -28.42 -15.23 5.06
CA LEU A 473 -29.08 -16.38 5.66
C LEU A 473 -29.09 -16.20 7.17
N LEU A 474 -30.28 -16.07 7.75
CA LEU A 474 -30.47 -15.99 9.19
C LEU A 474 -30.88 -17.35 9.72
N HIS A 475 -30.08 -17.90 10.62
CA HIS A 475 -30.39 -19.15 11.29
C HIS A 475 -31.55 -18.97 12.26
N ILE A 476 -32.34 -20.03 12.51
CA ILE A 476 -33.48 -19.99 13.44
C ILE A 476 -33.08 -19.58 14.87
N ARG A 477 -31.81 -19.75 15.25
CA ARG A 477 -31.27 -19.32 16.55
C ARG A 477 -30.94 -17.82 16.64
N GLY A 478 -31.17 -17.04 15.59
CA GLY A 478 -30.96 -15.59 15.59
C GLY A 478 -29.54 -15.13 15.25
N CYS A 479 -28.71 -16.01 14.66
CA CYS A 479 -27.40 -15.66 14.13
C CYS A 479 -27.44 -15.62 12.59
N ALA A 480 -26.50 -14.91 11.96
CA ALA A 480 -26.38 -14.88 10.50
C ALA A 480 -25.21 -15.75 10.04
N LEU A 481 -25.36 -16.41 8.89
CA LEU A 481 -24.24 -17.10 8.24
C LEU A 481 -23.19 -16.08 7.80
N ILE A 482 -21.95 -16.26 8.22
CA ILE A 482 -20.83 -15.38 7.92
C ILE A 482 -19.59 -16.13 7.49
N SER A 483 -18.70 -15.39 6.83
CA SER A 483 -17.29 -15.74 6.71
C SER A 483 -16.43 -14.49 6.96
N HIS A 484 -15.20 -14.71 7.42
CA HIS A 484 -14.24 -13.67 7.80
C HIS A 484 -12.81 -14.19 7.61
N GLY A 485 -11.81 -13.32 7.73
CA GLY A 485 -10.39 -13.61 7.42
C GLY A 485 -9.67 -14.64 8.30
N ALA A 486 -10.35 -15.67 8.82
CA ALA A 486 -9.77 -16.82 9.49
C ALA A 486 -9.74 -18.02 8.53
N TYR A 487 -8.65 -18.78 8.52
CA TYR A 487 -8.47 -19.93 7.63
C TYR A 487 -7.97 -21.12 8.44
N TYR A 488 -8.45 -22.32 8.12
CA TYR A 488 -8.00 -23.55 8.76
C TYR A 488 -6.51 -23.78 8.49
N GLU A 489 -5.79 -24.31 9.48
CA GLU A 489 -4.37 -24.62 9.39
C GLU A 489 -4.19 -26.12 9.11
N GLY A 490 -3.44 -26.47 8.06
CA GLY A 490 -3.13 -27.86 7.70
C GLY A 490 -2.42 -27.98 6.35
N GLU A 491 -1.78 -29.12 6.09
CA GLU A 491 -1.19 -29.41 4.76
C GLU A 491 -2.32 -29.52 3.72
N GLY A 492 -2.42 -28.54 2.82
CA GLY A 492 -3.31 -28.58 1.65
C GLY A 492 -4.71 -27.97 1.80
N HIS A 493 -5.25 -27.85 3.02
CA HIS A 493 -6.65 -27.44 3.25
C HIS A 493 -6.79 -26.09 3.98
N ASN A 494 -6.15 -25.04 3.46
CA ASN A 494 -6.23 -23.69 4.03
C ASN A 494 -7.56 -22.98 3.72
N HIS A 495 -8.70 -23.66 3.83
CA HIS A 495 -10.01 -23.10 3.50
C HIS A 495 -10.39 -22.00 4.50
N GLN A 496 -11.28 -21.08 4.10
CA GLN A 496 -11.72 -20.01 4.98
C GLN A 496 -12.86 -20.48 5.91
N GLU A 497 -12.89 -19.98 7.15
CA GLU A 497 -13.86 -20.37 8.18
C GLU A 497 -15.27 -19.85 7.85
N VAL A 498 -16.28 -20.70 8.08
CA VAL A 498 -17.70 -20.34 8.03
C VAL A 498 -18.29 -20.50 9.42
N THR A 499 -18.97 -19.46 9.91
CA THR A 499 -19.59 -19.48 11.24
C THR A 499 -20.96 -18.81 11.21
N CYS A 500 -21.73 -18.95 12.29
CA CYS A 500 -22.98 -18.25 12.49
C CYS A 500 -22.80 -17.24 13.63
N MET A 501 -22.84 -15.94 13.31
CA MET A 501 -22.55 -14.87 14.29
C MET A 501 -23.81 -14.12 14.69
N ALA A 502 -24.01 -13.95 16.00
CA ALA A 502 -25.04 -13.06 16.54
C ALA A 502 -24.70 -11.60 16.22
N SER A 503 -25.68 -10.83 15.75
CA SER A 503 -25.49 -9.40 15.39
C SER A 503 -24.39 -9.14 14.34
N ALA A 504 -24.25 -10.04 13.37
CA ALA A 504 -23.27 -9.89 12.30
C ALA A 504 -23.51 -8.63 11.44
N GLY A 505 -22.44 -7.90 11.16
CA GLY A 505 -22.44 -6.80 10.20
C GLY A 505 -22.65 -7.28 8.76
N LEU A 506 -23.17 -6.40 7.90
CA LEU A 506 -23.49 -6.73 6.51
C LEU A 506 -22.25 -7.17 5.71
N HIS A 507 -21.12 -6.51 5.91
CA HIS A 507 -19.88 -6.77 5.17
C HIS A 507 -19.31 -8.20 5.33
N VAL A 508 -19.71 -8.97 6.35
CA VAL A 508 -19.28 -10.37 6.56
C VAL A 508 -20.41 -11.38 6.39
N SER A 509 -21.66 -10.92 6.29
CA SER A 509 -22.86 -11.79 6.26
C SER A 509 -23.62 -11.74 4.94
N THR A 510 -23.05 -11.08 3.93
CA THR A 510 -23.67 -10.91 2.61
C THR A 510 -23.15 -11.97 1.63
N TRP A 511 -24.08 -12.58 0.92
CA TRP A 511 -23.85 -13.66 -0.03
C TRP A 511 -24.55 -13.36 -1.35
N ILE A 512 -24.08 -14.00 -2.41
CA ILE A 512 -24.61 -13.92 -3.77
C ILE A 512 -24.73 -15.34 -4.33
N VAL A 513 -25.77 -15.62 -5.11
CA VAL A 513 -25.87 -16.88 -5.86
C VAL A 513 -25.22 -16.66 -7.22
N GLU A 514 -24.10 -17.35 -7.48
CA GLU A 514 -23.38 -17.17 -8.74
C GLU A 514 -24.01 -17.99 -9.88
N SER A 515 -24.45 -19.22 -9.60
CA SER A 515 -25.15 -20.05 -10.56
C SER A 515 -26.33 -20.78 -9.92
N ALA A 516 -27.37 -21.00 -10.70
CA ALA A 516 -28.54 -21.79 -10.36
C ALA A 516 -29.00 -22.63 -11.55
N TYR A 517 -29.38 -23.86 -11.26
CA TYR A 517 -29.95 -24.79 -12.22
C TYR A 517 -31.18 -25.50 -11.63
N HIS A 518 -32.24 -25.55 -12.42
CA HIS A 518 -33.45 -26.32 -12.17
C HIS A 518 -34.03 -26.82 -13.51
N GLU A 519 -34.31 -28.13 -13.57
CA GLU A 519 -34.92 -28.84 -14.71
C GLU A 519 -36.15 -28.12 -15.33
N LYS A 520 -37.05 -27.56 -14.51
CA LYS A 520 -38.29 -26.94 -15.00
C LYS A 520 -38.13 -25.51 -15.52
N LEU A 521 -36.95 -24.92 -15.34
CA LEU A 521 -36.60 -23.56 -15.75
C LEU A 521 -35.61 -23.55 -16.93
N GLU A 522 -35.35 -24.69 -17.56
CA GLU A 522 -34.40 -24.81 -18.66
C GLU A 522 -34.78 -23.97 -19.89
N ASN A 523 -36.07 -23.79 -20.14
CA ASN A 523 -36.58 -22.96 -21.23
C ASN A 523 -36.61 -21.45 -20.93
N ALA A 524 -36.24 -21.03 -19.72
CA ALA A 524 -36.22 -19.61 -19.34
C ALA A 524 -34.99 -18.91 -19.94
N GLU A 525 -35.11 -17.61 -20.23
CA GLU A 525 -33.97 -16.83 -20.71
C GLU A 525 -32.84 -16.83 -19.66
N PRO A 526 -31.63 -17.27 -20.02
CA PRO A 526 -30.52 -17.31 -19.08
C PRO A 526 -29.93 -15.90 -18.88
N VAL A 527 -29.38 -15.68 -17.70
CA VAL A 527 -28.72 -14.43 -17.31
C VAL A 527 -27.21 -14.62 -17.18
N SER A 528 -26.46 -13.61 -17.62
CA SER A 528 -25.02 -13.56 -17.51
C SER A 528 -24.57 -12.26 -16.83
N PHE A 529 -23.34 -12.23 -16.32
CA PHE A 529 -22.77 -11.00 -15.78
C PHE A 529 -22.66 -9.92 -16.86
N THR A 530 -23.10 -8.70 -16.52
CA THR A 530 -22.89 -7.53 -17.39
C THR A 530 -21.45 -7.05 -17.26
N LYS A 531 -20.87 -6.59 -18.38
CA LYS A 531 -19.52 -6.01 -18.37
C LYS A 531 -19.45 -4.86 -17.36
N MET A 532 -18.41 -4.90 -16.52
CA MET A 532 -18.20 -3.90 -15.49
C MET A 532 -17.72 -2.57 -16.09
N LYS A 533 -18.27 -1.44 -15.63
CA LYS A 533 -17.86 -0.11 -16.07
C LYS A 533 -16.48 0.25 -15.48
N PHE A 534 -15.77 1.19 -16.11
CA PHE A 534 -14.46 1.63 -15.64
C PHE A 534 -14.46 2.08 -14.17
N ILE A 535 -15.43 2.89 -13.75
CA ILE A 535 -15.48 3.41 -12.37
C ILE A 535 -15.69 2.31 -11.33
N GLU A 536 -16.43 1.27 -11.70
CA GLU A 536 -16.69 0.11 -10.85
C GLU A 536 -15.40 -0.71 -10.70
N LYS A 537 -14.71 -1.02 -11.82
CA LYS A 537 -13.38 -1.67 -11.81
C LYS A 537 -12.38 -0.87 -10.98
N PHE A 538 -12.31 0.44 -11.22
CA PHE A 538 -11.43 1.36 -10.50
C PHE A 538 -11.68 1.31 -8.99
N ARG A 539 -12.93 1.41 -8.53
CA ARG A 539 -13.28 1.38 -7.10
C ARG A 539 -12.92 0.04 -6.47
N GLU A 540 -13.23 -1.07 -7.14
CA GLU A 540 -12.91 -2.41 -6.64
C GLU A 540 -11.40 -2.62 -6.52
N THR A 541 -10.63 -2.33 -7.57
CA THR A 541 -9.16 -2.43 -7.55
C THR A 541 -8.56 -1.58 -6.42
N HIS A 542 -9.04 -0.36 -6.20
CA HIS A 542 -8.53 0.50 -5.11
C HIS A 542 -8.81 -0.06 -3.72
N ASN A 543 -10.01 -0.63 -3.51
CA ASN A 543 -10.35 -1.29 -2.26
C ASN A 543 -9.43 -2.50 -2.01
N LEU A 544 -9.10 -3.24 -3.06
CA LEU A 544 -8.18 -4.38 -2.99
C LEU A 544 -6.73 -3.93 -2.76
N MET A 545 -6.27 -2.86 -3.41
CA MET A 545 -4.94 -2.26 -3.19
C MET A 545 -4.76 -1.77 -1.74
N LEU A 546 -5.79 -1.18 -1.14
CA LEU A 546 -5.76 -0.77 0.27
C LEU A 546 -5.64 -1.97 1.22
N LYS A 547 -6.22 -3.11 0.84
CA LYS A 547 -6.18 -4.38 1.60
C LYS A 547 -5.11 -5.35 1.09
N TYR A 548 -4.18 -4.89 0.23
CA TYR A 548 -3.24 -5.75 -0.50
C TYR A 548 -2.55 -6.83 0.36
N PRO A 549 -1.96 -6.52 1.54
CA PRO A 549 -1.25 -7.51 2.34
C PRO A 549 -2.14 -8.62 2.91
N PHE A 550 -3.44 -8.38 3.03
CA PHE A 550 -4.41 -9.31 3.61
C PHE A 550 -5.10 -10.18 2.56
N VAL A 551 -5.01 -9.78 1.29
CA VAL A 551 -5.80 -10.34 0.20
C VAL A 551 -4.93 -11.07 -0.80
N VAL A 552 -3.79 -10.49 -1.18
CA VAL A 552 -2.82 -11.10 -2.10
C VAL A 552 -1.80 -11.89 -1.26
N TYR A 553 -1.75 -13.21 -1.46
CA TYR A 553 -0.89 -14.11 -0.69
C TYR A 553 0.15 -14.77 -1.59
N ASN A 554 1.43 -14.41 -1.49
CA ASN A 554 2.47 -15.02 -2.34
C ASN A 554 3.18 -16.17 -1.61
N ARG A 555 2.92 -17.41 -2.01
CA ARG A 555 3.52 -18.64 -1.43
C ARG A 555 5.04 -18.67 -1.47
N LEU A 556 5.65 -18.03 -2.46
CA LEU A 556 7.11 -17.98 -2.56
C LEU A 556 7.73 -16.98 -1.56
N GLU A 557 6.98 -15.98 -1.10
CA GLU A 557 7.46 -14.99 -0.12
C GLU A 557 7.07 -15.32 1.31
N GLN A 558 5.95 -16.02 1.49
CA GLN A 558 5.42 -16.41 2.78
C GLN A 558 5.47 -17.92 2.91
N GLY A 559 6.23 -18.41 3.88
CA GLY A 559 6.24 -19.82 4.19
C GLY A 559 4.89 -20.26 4.70
N ILE A 560 4.69 -21.58 4.68
CA ILE A 560 3.52 -22.33 5.16
C ILE A 560 3.26 -22.12 6.67
N GLY A 561 3.88 -21.12 7.31
CA GLY A 561 3.68 -20.74 8.70
C GLY A 561 3.56 -19.23 8.85
N LEU A 562 2.38 -18.69 8.55
CA LEU A 562 1.92 -17.45 9.19
C LEU A 562 0.80 -17.83 10.16
N GLN A 563 1.24 -18.43 11.26
CA GLN A 563 0.60 -18.20 12.55
C GLN A 563 0.59 -16.67 12.76
N ASP A 564 -0.56 -16.17 13.19
CA ASP A 564 -0.79 -14.83 13.69
C ASP A 564 -1.07 -13.70 12.68
N GLY A 565 -2.31 -13.72 12.19
CA GLY A 565 -3.06 -12.50 11.83
C GLY A 565 -3.30 -11.52 12.99
N LEU A 566 -2.55 -11.64 14.09
CA LEU A 566 -2.58 -10.77 15.27
C LEU A 566 -1.19 -10.43 15.84
N LEU A 567 -0.08 -11.02 15.35
CA LEU A 567 1.22 -10.95 16.03
C LEU A 567 2.46 -11.02 15.12
N ASN A 568 2.33 -10.90 13.79
CA ASN A 568 3.50 -10.64 12.94
C ASN A 568 3.44 -9.28 12.24
N PRO A 569 3.58 -8.17 12.99
CA PRO A 569 4.13 -6.98 12.40
C PRO A 569 5.61 -7.28 12.17
N LYS A 570 5.97 -7.69 10.94
CA LYS A 570 7.26 -7.22 10.36
C LYS A 570 7.34 -5.68 10.29
N LEU A 571 6.32 -4.98 10.82
CA LEU A 571 6.25 -3.58 11.20
C LEU A 571 6.84 -3.22 12.58
N GLU A 572 7.15 -4.16 13.49
CA GLU A 572 7.70 -3.81 14.82
C GLU A 572 9.12 -3.21 14.73
N ASN A 573 9.84 -3.48 13.63
CA ASN A 573 11.11 -2.83 13.30
C ASN A 573 11.00 -1.78 12.19
N ALA A 574 9.80 -1.50 11.66
CA ALA A 574 9.60 -0.38 10.75
C ALA A 574 9.68 0.91 11.56
N GLY A 575 10.89 1.47 11.66
CA GLY A 575 11.13 2.72 12.35
C GLY A 575 10.11 3.79 11.95
N THR A 576 9.66 4.62 12.89
CA THR A 576 8.74 5.70 12.53
C THR A 576 9.41 6.64 11.52
N PRO A 577 8.67 7.29 10.61
CA PRO A 577 9.24 8.28 9.68
C PRO A 577 10.08 9.36 10.38
N MET A 578 9.68 9.74 11.60
CA MET A 578 10.44 10.66 12.44
C MET A 578 11.76 10.07 12.95
N LYS A 579 11.79 8.76 13.29
CA LYS A 579 13.03 8.05 13.65
C LYS A 579 14.00 8.06 12.48
N TRP A 580 13.53 7.77 11.26
CA TRP A 580 14.37 7.80 10.05
C TRP A 580 14.92 9.20 9.75
N PHE A 581 14.15 10.25 10.05
CA PHE A 581 14.59 11.64 9.86
C PHE A 581 15.69 12.05 10.83
N LEU A 582 15.52 11.72 12.11
CA LEU A 582 16.36 12.23 13.20
C LEU A 582 17.57 11.35 13.55
N LYS A 583 17.39 10.02 13.52
CA LYS A 583 18.44 9.07 13.91
C LYS A 583 19.15 8.52 12.67
N ARG A 584 20.40 8.09 12.85
CA ARG A 584 21.16 7.36 11.83
C ARG A 584 20.67 5.93 11.75
N THR A 585 19.66 5.70 10.92
CA THR A 585 19.10 4.37 10.63
C THR A 585 19.61 3.86 9.30
N SER A 586 19.57 2.54 9.11
CA SER A 586 19.84 1.88 7.84
C SER A 586 18.67 0.99 7.43
N SER A 587 18.45 0.87 6.13
CA SER A 587 17.58 -0.16 5.56
C SER A 587 18.38 -1.03 4.61
N LYS A 588 18.40 -2.34 4.84
CA LYS A 588 19.11 -3.31 4.01
C LYS A 588 18.41 -3.46 2.65
N LEU A 589 19.18 -3.43 1.55
CA LEU A 589 18.68 -3.75 0.20
C LEU A 589 19.05 -5.17 -0.20
N TRP A 590 20.33 -5.55 0.00
CA TRP A 590 20.83 -6.91 -0.21
C TRP A 590 22.15 -7.09 0.54
N TYR A 591 22.51 -8.35 0.80
CA TYR A 591 23.77 -8.72 1.43
C TYR A 591 24.23 -10.10 0.94
N LYS A 592 25.52 -10.35 1.07
CA LYS A 592 26.23 -11.60 0.76
C LYS A 592 27.03 -12.05 2.00
N LEU A 593 27.26 -13.36 2.17
CA LEU A 593 27.97 -13.90 3.34
C LEU A 593 29.43 -13.45 3.40
N SER A 594 30.04 -13.22 2.25
CA SER A 594 31.36 -12.62 2.03
C SER A 594 31.46 -11.16 2.49
N GLY A 595 30.42 -10.61 3.11
CA GLY A 595 30.41 -9.28 3.71
C GLY A 595 30.05 -8.14 2.76
N PHE A 596 29.82 -8.40 1.47
CA PHE A 596 29.30 -7.39 0.55
C PHE A 596 27.83 -7.10 0.84
N SER A 597 27.50 -5.83 1.03
CA SER A 597 26.12 -5.43 1.26
C SER A 597 25.85 -4.02 0.75
N VAL A 598 24.59 -3.77 0.42
CA VAL A 598 24.11 -2.42 0.11
C VAL A 598 22.99 -2.05 1.08
N HIS A 599 23.12 -0.86 1.65
CA HIS A 599 22.19 -0.30 2.61
C HIS A 599 21.78 1.09 2.15
N LEU A 600 20.50 1.42 2.33
CA LEU A 600 20.00 2.78 2.25
C LEU A 600 20.38 3.48 3.55
N VAL A 601 21.34 4.41 3.45
CA VAL A 601 21.84 5.21 4.56
C VAL A 601 21.90 6.65 4.11
N LEU A 602 21.54 7.59 4.99
CA LEU A 602 21.66 9.02 4.72
C LEU A 602 23.09 9.52 4.98
N ASN A 603 23.55 10.50 4.21
CA ASN A 603 24.82 11.17 4.48
C ASN A 603 24.71 11.91 5.81
N ALA A 604 25.57 11.54 6.75
CA ALA A 604 25.43 12.03 8.10
C ALA A 604 25.78 13.51 8.26
N ALA A 605 26.61 14.10 7.38
CA ALA A 605 26.86 15.54 7.37
C ALA A 605 25.61 16.28 6.91
N VAL A 606 24.98 15.79 5.84
CA VAL A 606 23.76 16.37 5.29
C VAL A 606 22.61 16.26 6.29
N GLN A 607 22.39 15.09 6.88
CA GLN A 607 21.35 14.89 7.89
C GLN A 607 21.53 15.81 9.11
N LYS A 608 22.76 15.94 9.63
CA LYS A 608 23.07 16.87 10.74
C LYS A 608 22.92 18.33 10.32
N PHE A 609 23.29 18.69 9.10
CA PHE A 609 23.10 20.03 8.58
C PHE A 609 21.61 20.39 8.45
N ILE A 610 20.78 19.44 8.00
CA ILE A 610 19.32 19.62 7.91
C ILE A 610 18.71 19.83 9.29
N THR A 611 18.94 18.89 10.20
CA THR A 611 18.36 18.91 11.54
C THR A 611 18.84 20.13 12.36
N SER A 612 20.12 20.47 12.30
CA SER A 612 20.65 21.66 12.99
C SER A 612 20.10 22.97 12.42
N ALA A 613 19.95 23.10 11.10
CA ALA A 613 19.36 24.29 10.49
C ALA A 613 17.87 24.45 10.86
N ILE A 614 17.10 23.35 10.87
CA ILE A 614 15.68 23.37 11.27
C ILE A 614 15.55 23.78 12.74
N ILE A 615 16.31 23.14 13.65
CA ILE A 615 16.28 23.46 15.09
C ILE A 615 16.71 24.91 15.33
N GLY A 616 17.81 25.33 14.70
CA GLY A 616 18.33 26.70 14.80
C GLY A 616 17.31 27.74 14.31
N TYR A 617 16.67 27.49 13.17
CA TYR A 617 15.66 28.39 12.62
C TYR A 617 14.38 28.42 13.48
N MET A 618 13.93 27.29 14.01
CA MET A 618 12.78 27.26 14.93
C MET A 618 13.07 28.01 16.23
N GLY A 619 14.26 27.81 16.83
CA GLY A 619 14.70 28.57 18.00
C GLY A 619 14.76 30.08 17.71
N PHE A 620 15.29 30.44 16.53
CA PHE A 620 15.35 31.82 16.06
C PHE A 620 13.95 32.44 15.86
N LEU A 621 13.00 31.72 15.25
CA LEU A 621 11.61 32.18 15.10
C LEU A 621 10.93 32.40 16.45
N CYS A 622 11.10 31.47 17.40
CA CYS A 622 10.59 31.60 18.76
C CYS A 622 11.15 32.86 19.44
N LEU A 623 12.46 33.09 19.31
CA LEU A 623 13.12 34.28 19.85
C LEU A 623 12.59 35.58 19.22
N ILE A 624 12.49 35.66 17.89
CA ILE A 624 11.94 36.86 17.23
C ILE A 624 10.50 37.11 17.67
N LYS A 625 9.65 36.08 17.69
CA LYS A 625 8.24 36.23 18.09
C LYS A 625 8.13 36.67 19.55
N PHE A 626 8.99 36.16 20.42
CA PHE A 626 9.09 36.60 21.81
C PHE A 626 9.53 38.06 21.93
N LEU A 627 10.60 38.46 21.24
CA LEU A 627 11.10 39.85 21.23
C LEU A 627 10.08 40.83 20.64
N ALA A 628 9.41 40.44 19.55
CA ALA A 628 8.33 41.22 18.94
C ALA A 628 7.15 41.40 19.90
N LYS A 629 6.76 40.35 20.63
CA LYS A 629 5.72 40.44 21.69
C LYS A 629 6.14 41.35 22.83
N ARG A 630 7.45 41.45 23.11
CA ARG A 630 8.04 42.35 24.13
C ARG A 630 8.40 43.74 23.59
N GLN A 631 8.16 44.01 22.31
CA GLN A 631 8.52 45.27 21.63
C GLN A 631 10.02 45.63 21.71
N ILE A 632 10.89 44.63 21.92
CA ILE A 632 12.34 44.83 21.96
C ILE A 632 12.88 44.76 20.54
N LYS A 633 13.51 45.85 20.07
CA LYS A 633 14.23 45.85 18.79
C LYS A 633 15.54 45.07 18.93
N LEU A 634 15.87 44.24 17.94
CA LEU A 634 17.15 43.52 17.93
C LEU A 634 18.32 44.52 17.87
N PRO A 635 19.40 44.31 18.64
CA PRO A 635 20.63 45.10 18.52
C PRO A 635 21.18 45.04 17.09
N ALA A 636 21.78 46.13 16.61
CA ALA A 636 22.38 46.19 15.27
C ALA A 636 23.44 45.10 15.02
N GLN A 637 24.14 44.65 16.06
CA GLN A 637 25.13 43.56 16.03
C GLN A 637 24.51 42.17 15.89
N LEU A 638 23.22 42.00 16.22
CA LEU A 638 22.43 40.79 16.01
C LEU A 638 21.47 40.95 14.81
N SER A 639 21.62 42.03 14.03
CA SER A 639 20.82 42.27 12.83
C SER A 639 21.09 41.25 11.72
N TRP A 640 22.25 40.58 11.73
CA TRP A 640 22.54 39.46 10.81
C TRP A 640 21.67 38.22 11.08
N LEU A 641 21.17 38.05 12.31
CA LEU A 641 20.17 37.03 12.63
C LEU A 641 18.82 37.45 12.05
N SER A 642 18.47 38.72 12.25
CA SER A 642 17.29 39.33 11.66
C SER A 642 17.40 39.34 10.13
N ILE A 643 16.70 38.41 9.48
CA ILE A 643 16.37 38.52 8.04
C ILE A 643 15.74 39.91 7.73
N ALA A 644 15.26 40.66 8.74
CA ALA A 644 14.77 42.03 8.65
C ALA A 644 15.82 43.16 8.69
N GLY A 645 17.12 42.86 8.67
CA GLY A 645 18.20 43.86 8.51
C GLY A 645 18.54 44.21 7.05
N THR A 646 17.94 43.52 6.09
CA THR A 646 18.07 43.80 4.64
C THR A 646 16.81 44.54 4.14
N GLU A 647 16.90 45.22 2.99
CA GLU A 647 15.74 45.87 2.34
C GLU A 647 14.49 44.97 2.42
N ILE A 648 13.31 45.56 2.67
CA ILE A 648 12.04 44.89 2.97
C ILE A 648 11.73 43.76 1.95
N THR A 649 12.14 43.97 0.71
CA THR A 649 12.00 43.06 -0.43
C THR A 649 12.83 41.77 -0.29
N VAL A 650 14.09 41.85 0.14
CA VAL A 650 14.99 40.70 0.33
C VAL A 650 14.45 39.78 1.42
N ASN A 651 14.00 40.36 2.53
CA ASN A 651 13.41 39.61 3.64
C ASN A 651 12.17 38.81 3.22
N GLN A 652 11.38 39.36 2.30
CA GLN A 652 10.18 38.69 1.80
C GLN A 652 10.49 37.46 0.94
N VAL A 653 11.56 37.50 0.13
CA VAL A 653 12.01 36.37 -0.70
C VAL A 653 12.44 35.18 0.17
N TYR A 654 13.25 35.43 1.21
CA TYR A 654 13.67 34.38 2.16
C TYR A 654 12.50 33.79 2.93
N LYS A 655 11.60 34.62 3.49
CA LYS A 655 10.41 34.14 4.22
C LYS A 655 9.51 33.27 3.36
N ASN A 656 9.29 33.67 2.11
CA ASN A 656 8.47 32.94 1.15
C ASN A 656 9.08 31.60 0.76
N SER A 657 10.41 31.57 0.63
CA SER A 657 11.16 30.37 0.30
C SER A 657 11.20 29.38 1.45
N ILE A 658 11.58 29.85 2.63
CA ILE A 658 11.67 29.06 3.85
C ILE A 658 10.30 28.48 4.20
N SER A 659 9.23 29.25 4.10
CA SER A 659 7.88 28.76 4.41
C SER A 659 7.41 27.64 3.47
N LEU A 660 7.69 27.75 2.16
CA LEU A 660 7.35 26.69 1.21
C LEU A 660 8.16 25.42 1.52
N LEU A 661 9.48 25.54 1.66
CA LEU A 661 10.37 24.40 1.89
C LEU A 661 10.13 23.75 3.27
N SER A 662 9.84 24.54 4.31
CA SER A 662 9.48 24.01 5.63
C SER A 662 8.15 23.26 5.59
N SER A 663 7.15 23.76 4.85
CA SER A 663 5.90 23.05 4.65
C SER A 663 6.11 21.74 3.88
N ALA A 664 7.05 21.72 2.94
CA ALA A 664 7.40 20.53 2.18
C ALA A 664 8.07 19.45 3.05
N VAL A 665 9.05 19.84 3.88
CA VAL A 665 9.67 18.93 4.86
C VAL A 665 8.62 18.41 5.85
N ALA A 666 7.78 19.28 6.40
CA ALA A 666 6.74 18.88 7.35
C ALA A 666 5.74 17.90 6.74
N SER A 667 5.26 18.17 5.52
CA SER A 667 4.36 17.25 4.79
C SER A 667 5.01 15.87 4.61
N HIS A 668 6.24 15.82 4.11
CA HIS A 668 6.92 14.56 3.77
C HIS A 668 7.51 13.83 4.99
N VAL A 669 7.41 14.35 6.22
CA VAL A 669 7.80 13.64 7.45
C VAL A 669 6.57 13.28 8.30
N VAL A 670 5.65 14.22 8.47
CA VAL A 670 4.47 14.05 9.35
C VAL A 670 3.36 13.28 8.63
N MET A 671 3.04 13.64 7.39
CA MET A 671 1.91 13.06 6.66
C MET A 671 2.22 11.67 6.09
N LEU A 672 3.49 11.24 6.08
CA LEU A 672 3.85 9.84 5.80
C LEU A 672 3.13 8.85 6.73
N ARG A 673 2.76 9.26 7.94
CA ARG A 673 2.00 8.43 8.89
C ARG A 673 0.54 8.19 8.46
N LEU A 674 0.00 9.02 7.58
CA LEU A 674 -1.36 8.89 7.07
C LEU A 674 -1.45 7.98 5.85
N VAL A 675 -0.31 7.67 5.22
CA VAL A 675 -0.24 6.77 4.06
C VAL A 675 -0.33 5.32 4.55
N PRO A 676 -1.00 4.40 3.81
CA PRO A 676 -1.14 3.01 4.23
C PRO A 676 0.21 2.35 4.55
N PRO A 677 0.35 1.69 5.71
CA PRO A 677 1.65 1.29 6.26
C PRO A 677 2.41 0.30 5.38
N HIS A 678 1.71 -0.57 4.64
CA HIS A 678 2.34 -1.54 3.73
C HIS A 678 3.01 -0.90 2.51
N THR A 679 2.66 0.33 2.19
CA THR A 679 3.23 1.07 1.05
C THR A 679 4.44 1.92 1.44
N VAL A 680 4.64 2.17 2.73
CA VAL A 680 5.68 3.05 3.26
C VAL A 680 6.96 2.26 3.51
N SER A 681 8.09 2.86 3.16
CA SER A 681 9.45 2.33 3.28
C SER A 681 10.42 3.45 3.67
N MET A 682 11.63 3.11 4.11
CA MET A 682 12.62 4.12 4.52
C MET A 682 12.98 5.07 3.36
N SER A 683 12.96 4.62 2.11
CA SER A 683 13.23 5.44 0.91
C SER A 683 12.20 6.55 0.69
N ASP A 684 11.00 6.43 1.27
CA ASP A 684 9.97 7.48 1.17
C ASP A 684 10.31 8.74 1.97
N ILE A 685 11.39 8.74 2.76
CA ILE A 685 11.89 9.94 3.43
C ILE A 685 12.74 10.84 2.52
N LEU A 686 13.25 10.31 1.41
CA LEU A 686 14.16 11.03 0.51
C LEU A 686 13.58 12.36 -0.03
N PRO A 687 12.28 12.50 -0.35
CA PRO A 687 11.72 13.80 -0.71
C PRO A 687 11.89 14.85 0.41
N SER A 688 11.76 14.44 1.68
CA SER A 688 11.99 15.35 2.82
C SER A 688 13.46 15.76 2.95
N ILE A 689 14.40 14.88 2.60
CA ILE A 689 15.83 15.20 2.55
C ILE A 689 16.11 16.17 1.40
N TYR A 690 15.52 15.98 0.22
CA TYR A 690 15.60 16.92 -0.90
C TYR A 690 15.13 18.35 -0.52
N TYR A 691 13.96 18.47 0.10
CA TYR A 691 13.46 19.77 0.57
C TYR A 691 14.26 20.29 1.78
N GLY A 692 14.77 19.41 2.62
CA GLY A 692 15.63 19.73 3.77
C GLY A 692 16.96 20.34 3.35
N ILE A 693 17.65 19.75 2.36
CA ILE A 693 18.89 20.31 1.79
C ILE A 693 18.64 21.71 1.25
N SER A 694 17.54 21.87 0.50
CA SER A 694 17.12 23.15 -0.07
C SER A 694 16.85 24.19 1.04
N LEU A 695 16.09 23.81 2.07
CA LEU A 695 15.73 24.66 3.21
C LEU A 695 16.96 25.13 3.97
N SER A 696 17.84 24.20 4.34
CA SER A 696 19.06 24.51 5.10
C SER A 696 20.04 25.36 4.32
N SER A 697 20.14 25.16 3.01
CA SER A 697 20.97 25.99 2.14
C SER A 697 20.45 27.44 2.09
N VAL A 698 19.13 27.64 1.98
CA VAL A 698 18.50 28.97 2.02
C VAL A 698 18.67 29.65 3.38
N ILE A 699 18.51 28.91 4.48
CA ILE A 699 18.75 29.43 5.84
C ILE A 699 20.21 29.88 5.97
N LEU A 700 21.15 29.06 5.50
CA LEU A 700 22.57 29.36 5.55
C LEU A 700 22.92 30.60 4.73
N GLU A 701 22.33 30.76 3.54
CA GLU A 701 22.51 31.98 2.74
C GLU A 701 22.03 33.22 3.49
N GLY A 702 20.86 33.16 4.11
CA GLY A 702 20.34 34.26 4.93
C GLY A 702 21.32 34.65 6.05
N MET A 703 21.84 33.67 6.79
CA MET A 703 22.78 33.88 7.91
C MET A 703 24.12 34.48 7.46
N VAL A 704 24.60 34.08 6.28
CA VAL A 704 25.95 34.41 5.79
C VAL A 704 25.93 35.60 4.82
N SER A 705 24.74 36.11 4.49
CA SER A 705 24.55 37.23 3.55
C SER A 705 25.31 38.50 3.95
N THR A 706 25.49 38.74 5.25
CA THR A 706 26.21 39.89 5.81
C THR A 706 27.70 39.63 6.08
N MET A 707 28.17 38.39 5.92
CA MET A 707 29.57 38.02 6.14
C MET A 707 30.45 38.38 4.93
N LEU A 708 31.75 38.58 5.16
CA LEU A 708 32.69 38.81 4.07
C LEU A 708 32.70 37.61 3.09
N PRO A 709 32.87 37.86 1.77
CA PRO A 709 32.81 36.79 0.76
C PRO A 709 33.79 35.64 0.98
N ILE A 710 34.95 35.89 1.62
CA ILE A 710 35.97 34.87 1.89
C ILE A 710 35.47 33.85 2.92
N TYR A 711 34.90 34.31 4.04
CA TYR A 711 34.35 33.42 5.08
C TYR A 711 33.12 32.67 4.58
N ARG A 712 32.28 33.31 3.77
CA ARG A 712 31.14 32.64 3.11
C ARG A 712 31.57 31.48 2.24
N ARG A 713 32.56 31.70 1.37
CA ARG A 713 33.10 30.66 0.49
C ARG A 713 33.77 29.55 1.29
N ALA A 714 34.56 29.90 2.31
CA ALA A 714 35.19 28.93 3.19
C ALA A 714 34.16 28.01 3.89
N LEU A 715 33.05 28.57 4.36
CA LEU A 715 31.96 27.79 4.97
C LEU A 715 31.30 26.83 3.97
N TYR A 716 30.98 27.31 2.76
CA TYR A 716 30.36 26.47 1.73
C TYR A 716 31.29 25.34 1.29
N TYR A 717 32.57 25.63 1.03
CA TYR A 717 33.56 24.61 0.69
C TYR A 717 33.81 23.65 1.85
N GLY A 718 33.88 24.15 3.09
CA GLY A 718 34.02 23.31 4.29
C GLY A 718 32.87 22.30 4.43
N LEU A 719 31.62 22.72 4.20
CA LEU A 719 30.46 21.82 4.21
C LEU A 719 30.52 20.79 3.07
N ILE A 720 30.93 21.20 1.86
CA ILE A 720 31.09 20.28 0.73
C ILE A 720 32.19 19.25 1.00
N VAL A 721 33.34 19.68 1.53
CA VAL A 721 34.46 18.80 1.87
C VAL A 721 34.05 17.83 2.98
N LEU A 722 33.34 18.29 4.01
CA LEU A 722 32.83 17.42 5.06
C LEU A 722 31.82 16.39 4.52
N ALA A 723 30.89 16.83 3.65
CA ALA A 723 29.92 15.95 3.01
C ALA A 723 30.61 14.92 2.11
N LEU A 724 31.65 15.33 1.36
CA LEU A 724 32.45 14.46 0.51
C LEU A 724 33.27 13.45 1.32
N PHE A 725 33.84 13.87 2.44
CA PHE A 725 34.58 12.99 3.34
C PHE A 725 33.68 11.89 3.91
N LEU A 726 32.52 12.25 4.45
CA LEU A 726 31.56 11.26 4.98
C LEU A 726 30.91 10.43 3.86
N PHE A 727 30.69 11.01 2.68
CA PHE A 727 30.29 10.27 1.48
C PHE A 727 31.33 9.21 1.12
N SER A 728 32.61 9.58 1.05
CA SER A 728 33.69 8.64 0.75
C SER A 728 33.75 7.51 1.77
N GLN A 729 33.58 7.83 3.07
CA GLN A 729 33.49 6.82 4.11
C GLN A 729 32.28 5.91 3.93
N GLN A 730 31.09 6.42 3.60
CA GLN A 730 29.84 5.65 3.44
C GLN A 730 29.63 5.05 2.03
N SER A 731 30.49 5.37 1.07
CA SER A 731 30.32 5.04 -0.36
C SER A 731 30.22 3.54 -0.61
N HIS A 732 30.94 2.72 0.16
CA HIS A 732 30.91 1.28 0.03
C HIS A 732 29.53 0.67 0.42
N LEU A 733 28.78 1.26 1.37
CA LEU A 733 27.40 0.85 1.67
C LEU A 733 26.42 1.24 0.57
N THR A 734 26.77 2.24 -0.24
CA THR A 734 25.96 2.72 -1.38
C THR A 734 26.20 1.87 -2.62
N TYR A 735 27.48 1.55 -2.92
CA TYR A 735 27.88 0.85 -4.14
C TYR A 735 28.15 -0.65 -3.95
N GLY A 736 28.28 -1.15 -2.72
CA GLY A 736 28.60 -2.54 -2.43
C GLY A 736 30.02 -2.94 -2.85
N THR A 737 31.00 -2.02 -2.75
CA THR A 737 32.33 -2.23 -3.35
C THR A 737 33.35 -2.91 -2.45
N ARG A 738 33.14 -2.93 -1.14
CA ARG A 738 34.05 -3.49 -0.14
C ARG A 738 33.27 -4.41 0.78
N SER A 739 33.86 -5.54 1.16
CA SER A 739 33.31 -6.42 2.19
C SER A 739 33.46 -5.80 3.58
N TRP A 740 32.46 -6.03 4.43
CA TRP A 740 32.43 -5.61 5.82
C TRP A 740 32.53 -6.81 6.74
N HIS A 741 33.20 -6.60 7.87
CA HIS A 741 33.20 -7.51 9.00
C HIS A 741 32.39 -6.93 10.17
N ARG A 742 32.13 -7.75 11.18
CA ARG A 742 31.32 -7.37 12.34
C ARG A 742 31.85 -6.14 13.07
N THR A 743 33.16 -6.05 13.30
CA THR A 743 33.78 -4.89 13.97
C THR A 743 33.78 -3.63 13.11
N ASP A 744 33.89 -3.76 11.78
CA ASP A 744 33.69 -2.63 10.86
C ASP A 744 32.27 -2.06 11.02
N CYS A 745 31.27 -2.93 11.18
CA CYS A 745 29.88 -2.54 11.39
C CYS A 745 29.65 -1.88 12.76
N GLU A 746 30.15 -2.49 13.84
CA GLU A 746 29.95 -2.01 15.21
C GLU A 746 30.67 -0.66 15.44
N SER A 747 31.87 -0.48 14.87
CA SER A 747 32.63 0.78 14.97
C SER A 747 31.99 1.94 14.19
N PHE A 748 31.16 1.65 13.18
CA PHE A 748 30.54 2.67 12.34
C PHE A 748 29.39 3.44 13.02
N GLY A 749 28.79 2.87 14.07
CA GLY A 749 27.78 3.54 14.91
C GLY A 749 26.47 3.84 14.19
N ILE A 750 26.03 2.97 13.28
CA ILE A 750 24.70 3.00 12.64
C ILE A 750 23.79 1.94 13.29
N ASP A 751 22.50 2.26 13.44
CA ASP A 751 21.47 1.30 13.85
C ASP A 751 21.29 0.22 12.76
N MET A 752 22.09 -0.85 12.84
CA MET A 752 22.15 -1.98 11.92
C MET A 752 22.46 -3.28 12.67
N ASN A 753 21.90 -4.40 12.20
CA ASN A 753 22.23 -5.71 12.75
C ASN A 753 23.58 -6.22 12.20
N CYS A 754 24.64 -6.08 13.01
CA CYS A 754 26.00 -6.46 12.61
C CYS A 754 26.27 -7.97 12.62
N ILE A 755 25.35 -8.79 13.12
CA ILE A 755 25.51 -10.25 13.26
C ILE A 755 25.66 -10.95 11.90
N HIS A 756 25.16 -10.34 10.82
CA HIS A 756 25.20 -10.93 9.48
C HIS A 756 26.56 -10.78 8.77
N PHE A 757 27.50 -10.02 9.32
CA PHE A 757 28.82 -9.83 8.73
C PHE A 757 29.81 -10.89 9.24
N PRO A 758 30.74 -11.35 8.39
CA PRO A 758 31.79 -12.28 8.81
C PRO A 758 32.69 -11.66 9.89
N LEU A 759 33.31 -12.52 10.70
CA LEU A 759 34.32 -12.14 11.69
C LEU A 759 35.70 -12.09 11.02
N TYR A 760 36.61 -11.26 11.54
CA TYR A 760 38.01 -11.33 11.13
C TYR A 760 38.68 -12.59 11.68
N GLU A 761 39.73 -13.06 11.00
CA GLU A 761 40.47 -14.27 11.38
C GLU A 761 41.11 -14.18 12.79
N HIS A 762 41.49 -12.98 13.24
CA HIS A 762 42.03 -12.77 14.59
C HIS A 762 40.95 -12.81 15.68
N GLU A 763 39.77 -12.25 15.41
CA GLU A 763 38.61 -12.28 16.33
C GLU A 763 38.11 -13.70 16.55
N LEU A 764 38.23 -14.55 15.54
CA LEU A 764 37.90 -15.97 15.65
C LEU A 764 38.81 -16.68 16.65
N LYS A 765 40.11 -16.41 16.64
CA LYS A 765 41.07 -17.02 17.58
C LYS A 765 40.71 -16.65 19.02
N ASP A 766 40.39 -15.37 19.25
CA ASP A 766 39.94 -14.89 20.56
C ASP A 766 38.60 -15.52 20.98
N PHE A 767 37.66 -15.69 20.04
CA PHE A 767 36.36 -16.32 20.32
C PHE A 767 36.49 -17.81 20.64
N VAL A 768 37.35 -18.54 19.92
CA VAL A 768 37.63 -19.97 20.16
C VAL A 768 38.35 -20.16 21.50
N GLU A 769 39.31 -19.29 21.82
CA GLU A 769 40.01 -19.32 23.12
C GLU A 769 39.07 -19.01 24.30
N GLN A 770 38.08 -18.14 24.12
CA GLN A 770 37.10 -17.78 25.16
C GLN A 770 35.96 -18.80 25.32
N SER A 771 35.57 -19.50 24.24
CA SER A 771 34.46 -20.46 24.25
C SER A 771 34.88 -21.86 24.74
N GLY A 772 36.18 -22.17 24.76
CA GLY A 772 36.69 -23.47 25.21
C GLY A 772 36.31 -24.64 24.30
N GLU A 773 35.83 -24.36 23.08
CA GLU A 773 35.45 -25.37 22.09
C GLU A 773 36.69 -25.86 21.31
N THR A 774 36.72 -27.15 20.95
CA THR A 774 37.80 -27.77 20.18
C THR A 774 38.00 -27.09 18.81
N PRO A 775 39.21 -27.12 18.20
CA PRO A 775 39.54 -26.42 16.94
C PRO A 775 38.73 -26.83 15.69
N ASN A 776 37.83 -27.83 15.79
CA ASN A 776 36.83 -28.14 14.78
C ASN A 776 35.59 -27.20 14.83
N ALA A 777 35.48 -26.30 15.81
CA ALA A 777 34.38 -25.34 15.97
C ALA A 777 34.54 -24.08 15.09
N THR A 778 34.91 -24.27 13.82
CA THR A 778 34.94 -23.18 12.81
C THR A 778 33.66 -23.12 11.95
N ASP A 779 32.68 -23.98 12.28
CA ASP A 779 31.38 -24.06 11.63
C ASP A 779 30.47 -22.92 12.08
N LEU A 780 30.33 -21.90 11.23
CA LEU A 780 29.38 -20.82 11.42
C LEU A 780 28.00 -21.24 10.92
N THR A 781 26.97 -21.04 11.74
CA THR A 781 25.57 -21.23 11.34
C THR A 781 24.98 -19.89 10.90
N VAL A 782 24.65 -19.75 9.63
CA VAL A 782 23.91 -18.61 9.08
C VAL A 782 22.45 -18.99 8.89
N TYR A 783 21.58 -18.15 9.41
CA TYR A 783 20.15 -18.26 9.16
C TYR A 783 19.79 -17.52 7.88
N PHE A 784 19.19 -18.22 6.94
CA PHE A 784 18.72 -17.66 5.68
C PHE A 784 17.23 -17.93 5.51
N ASN A 785 16.55 -17.00 4.85
CA ASN A 785 15.13 -17.11 4.59
C ASN A 785 14.93 -17.76 3.21
N VAL A 786 14.21 -18.88 3.17
CA VAL A 786 13.73 -19.52 1.93
C VAL A 786 12.28 -19.87 2.10
N LEU A 787 11.46 -19.43 1.13
CA LEU A 787 10.01 -19.66 1.17
C LEU A 787 9.44 -19.24 2.53
N GLY A 788 9.83 -18.06 3.03
CA GLY A 788 9.42 -17.50 4.32
C GLY A 788 9.80 -18.31 5.58
N LYS A 789 10.52 -19.42 5.47
CA LYS A 789 11.08 -20.18 6.61
C LYS A 789 12.54 -19.79 6.82
N THR A 790 12.91 -19.57 8.07
CA THR A 790 14.30 -19.31 8.45
C THR A 790 14.99 -20.63 8.68
N GLU A 791 15.87 -21.03 7.77
CA GLU A 791 16.63 -22.27 7.87
C GLU A 791 18.08 -21.99 8.31
N PRO A 792 18.67 -22.84 9.17
CA PRO A 792 20.09 -22.78 9.47
C PRO A 792 20.91 -23.41 8.32
N PHE A 793 21.95 -22.72 7.87
CA PHE A 793 22.97 -23.21 6.96
C PHE A 793 24.32 -23.18 7.67
N ARG A 794 25.01 -24.31 7.74
CA ARG A 794 26.35 -24.40 8.34
C ARG A 794 27.40 -24.33 7.26
N TYR A 795 28.43 -23.54 7.49
CA TYR A 795 29.60 -23.49 6.63
C TYR A 795 30.85 -23.20 7.47
N THR A 796 32.01 -23.67 7.00
CA THR A 796 33.30 -23.37 7.62
C THR A 796 33.75 -21.97 7.24
N GLN A 797 34.20 -21.19 8.22
CA GLN A 797 34.77 -19.86 7.99
C GLN A 797 35.97 -19.91 7.02
N GLY A 798 36.07 -18.95 6.11
CA GLY A 798 37.02 -18.93 4.99
C GLY A 798 36.50 -19.52 3.68
N GLN A 799 35.37 -20.25 3.71
CA GLN A 799 34.67 -20.77 2.53
C GLN A 799 33.39 -19.98 2.19
N GLU A 800 33.32 -18.68 2.53
CA GLU A 800 32.11 -17.86 2.39
C GLU A 800 31.58 -17.84 0.94
N LYS A 801 32.48 -17.81 -0.05
CA LYS A 801 32.10 -17.78 -1.47
C LYS A 801 31.50 -19.10 -1.95
N GLU A 802 32.05 -20.23 -1.48
CA GLU A 802 31.52 -21.55 -1.80
C GLU A 802 30.18 -21.77 -1.10
N ALA A 803 30.09 -21.34 0.17
CA ALA A 803 28.85 -21.31 0.93
C ALA A 803 27.76 -20.47 0.26
N GLU A 804 28.10 -19.30 -0.29
CA GLU A 804 27.17 -18.47 -1.08
C GLU A 804 26.64 -19.20 -2.31
N GLN A 805 27.52 -19.79 -3.11
CA GLN A 805 27.13 -20.51 -4.32
C GLN A 805 26.22 -21.70 -3.98
N ALA A 806 26.57 -22.45 -2.94
CA ALA A 806 25.74 -23.54 -2.43
C ALA A 806 24.38 -23.03 -1.95
N LEU A 807 24.34 -21.87 -1.28
CA LEU A 807 23.11 -21.25 -0.78
C LEU A 807 22.23 -20.73 -1.92
N GLU A 808 22.81 -20.09 -2.92
CA GLU A 808 22.13 -19.59 -4.11
C GLU A 808 21.52 -20.75 -4.91
N LEU A 809 22.27 -21.85 -5.10
CA LEU A 809 21.78 -23.07 -5.75
C LEU A 809 20.66 -23.74 -4.95
N LEU A 810 20.82 -23.85 -3.63
CA LEU A 810 19.79 -24.42 -2.74
C LEU A 810 18.52 -23.58 -2.76
N LYS A 811 18.65 -22.24 -2.70
CA LYS A 811 17.53 -21.31 -2.86
C LYS A 811 16.85 -21.53 -4.21
N GLN A 812 17.61 -21.50 -5.30
CA GLN A 812 17.08 -21.68 -6.65
C GLN A 812 16.30 -22.98 -6.77
N THR A 813 16.88 -24.09 -6.30
CA THR A 813 16.24 -25.42 -6.36
C THR A 813 14.94 -25.44 -5.56
N LYS A 814 14.93 -24.91 -4.33
CA LYS A 814 13.71 -24.84 -3.50
C LYS A 814 12.64 -23.96 -4.12
N TYR A 815 13.02 -22.80 -4.64
CA TYR A 815 12.09 -21.89 -5.31
C TYR A 815 11.53 -22.49 -6.60
N GLN A 816 12.34 -23.19 -7.38
CA GLN A 816 11.89 -23.88 -8.59
C GLN A 816 10.93 -25.03 -8.25
N GLN A 817 11.27 -25.87 -7.28
CA GLN A 817 10.39 -26.96 -6.81
C GLN A 817 9.03 -26.42 -6.34
N GLU A 818 9.02 -25.37 -5.53
CA GLU A 818 7.75 -24.77 -5.06
C GLU A 818 7.02 -24.03 -6.19
N ALA A 819 7.74 -23.39 -7.13
CA ALA A 819 7.13 -22.72 -8.27
C ALA A 819 6.47 -23.70 -9.23
N GLU A 820 7.02 -24.89 -9.42
CA GLU A 820 6.39 -25.98 -10.18
C GLU A 820 5.06 -26.41 -9.55
N GLN A 821 4.99 -26.43 -8.21
CA GLN A 821 3.77 -26.77 -7.46
C GLN A 821 2.78 -25.60 -7.38
N SER A 822 3.26 -24.36 -7.45
CA SER A 822 2.48 -23.14 -7.26
C SER A 822 2.67 -22.16 -8.42
N THR A 823 2.10 -22.51 -9.58
CA THR A 823 2.13 -21.68 -10.80
C THR A 823 0.93 -20.72 -10.90
N GLY A 824 1.16 -19.55 -11.51
CA GLY A 824 0.12 -18.57 -11.84
C GLY A 824 -0.79 -18.21 -10.67
N ILE A 825 -2.10 -18.40 -10.85
CA ILE A 825 -3.14 -18.15 -9.84
C ILE A 825 -2.82 -18.85 -8.51
N TYR A 826 -2.39 -20.11 -8.54
CA TYR A 826 -2.15 -20.89 -7.32
C TYR A 826 -1.07 -20.30 -6.43
N ARG A 827 -0.12 -19.56 -7.00
CA ARG A 827 0.94 -18.86 -6.25
C ARG A 827 0.39 -17.77 -5.33
N TYR A 828 -0.66 -17.08 -5.77
CA TYR A 828 -1.15 -15.84 -5.15
C TYR A 828 -2.36 -16.03 -4.23
N HIS A 829 -2.72 -17.29 -3.96
CA HIS A 829 -3.81 -17.65 -3.06
C HIS A 829 -3.36 -18.62 -1.97
N ARG A 830 -3.94 -18.43 -0.78
CA ARG A 830 -3.68 -19.26 0.39
C ARG A 830 -4.21 -20.69 0.23
N VAL A 831 -5.33 -20.84 -0.47
CA VAL A 831 -6.01 -22.14 -0.69
C VAL A 831 -5.41 -22.85 -1.90
N VAL A 832 -5.02 -24.11 -1.71
CA VAL A 832 -4.54 -24.99 -2.79
C VAL A 832 -5.76 -25.58 -3.51
N PRO A 833 -5.74 -25.69 -4.85
CA PRO A 833 -6.74 -26.48 -5.54
C PRO A 833 -6.63 -27.93 -5.05
N THR A 834 -7.78 -28.51 -4.71
CA THR A 834 -7.90 -29.93 -4.40
C THR A 834 -8.51 -30.58 -5.63
N PRO A 835 -8.20 -31.86 -5.93
CA PRO A 835 -8.85 -32.58 -7.01
C PRO A 835 -10.37 -32.49 -6.83
N ALA A 836 -11.06 -31.95 -7.83
CA ALA A 836 -12.52 -31.86 -7.79
C ALA A 836 -13.12 -33.27 -7.73
N ILE A 837 -14.16 -33.44 -6.91
CA ILE A 837 -14.84 -34.73 -6.82
C ILE A 837 -15.51 -35.04 -8.17
N THR A 838 -15.40 -36.27 -8.64
CA THR A 838 -16.11 -36.68 -9.85
C THR A 838 -17.60 -36.86 -9.55
N LEU A 839 -18.45 -36.74 -10.57
CA LEU A 839 -19.90 -36.97 -10.41
C LEU A 839 -20.19 -38.37 -9.84
N GLN A 840 -19.44 -39.39 -10.27
CA GLN A 840 -19.59 -40.75 -9.77
C GLN A 840 -19.25 -40.88 -8.28
N GLU A 841 -18.13 -40.28 -7.85
CA GLU A 841 -17.75 -40.26 -6.44
C GLU A 841 -18.75 -39.50 -5.56
N ALA A 842 -19.34 -38.42 -6.08
CA ALA A 842 -20.40 -37.68 -5.40
C ALA A 842 -21.67 -38.55 -5.23
N ILE A 843 -22.06 -39.27 -6.28
CA ILE A 843 -23.19 -40.22 -6.24
C ILE A 843 -22.92 -41.34 -5.23
N ASP A 844 -21.72 -41.92 -5.24
CA ASP A 844 -21.39 -43.03 -4.34
C ASP A 844 -21.27 -42.57 -2.88
N TRP A 845 -20.79 -41.34 -2.65
CA TRP A 845 -20.81 -40.74 -1.32
C TRP A 845 -22.25 -40.54 -0.83
N SER A 846 -23.13 -39.99 -1.66
CA SER A 846 -24.56 -39.83 -1.37
C SER A 846 -25.23 -41.16 -1.02
N LYS A 847 -24.98 -42.23 -1.81
CA LYS A 847 -25.46 -43.59 -1.52
C LYS A 847 -24.95 -44.10 -0.19
N SER A 848 -23.66 -43.95 0.10
CA SER A 848 -23.06 -44.40 1.36
C SER A 848 -23.70 -43.72 2.58
N VAL A 849 -23.98 -42.41 2.50
CA VAL A 849 -24.69 -41.68 3.56
C VAL A 849 -26.11 -42.21 3.73
N HIS A 850 -26.80 -42.50 2.62
CA HIS A 850 -28.16 -43.04 2.64
C HIS A 850 -28.24 -44.45 3.23
N GLU A 851 -27.32 -45.34 2.87
CA GLU A 851 -27.26 -46.72 3.39
C GLU A 851 -27.02 -46.73 4.91
N LYS A 852 -26.07 -45.91 5.38
CA LYS A 852 -25.81 -45.73 6.81
C LYS A 852 -27.03 -45.18 7.56
N ALA A 853 -27.81 -44.30 6.93
CA ALA A 853 -29.05 -43.79 7.51
C ALA A 853 -30.10 -44.91 7.68
N ILE A 854 -30.26 -45.77 6.67
CA ILE A 854 -31.17 -46.94 6.73
C ILE A 854 -30.73 -47.91 7.81
N GLU A 855 -29.44 -48.23 7.89
CA GLU A 855 -28.88 -49.13 8.90
C GLU A 855 -29.14 -48.61 10.32
N ARG A 856 -28.90 -47.31 10.54
CA ARG A 856 -29.18 -46.65 11.83
C ARG A 856 -30.67 -46.73 12.20
N GLU A 857 -31.60 -46.55 11.26
CA GLU A 857 -33.03 -46.67 11.55
C GLU A 857 -33.43 -48.13 11.81
N LYS A 858 -32.86 -49.10 11.11
CA LYS A 858 -33.05 -50.54 11.41
C LYS A 858 -32.57 -50.87 12.82
N GLU A 859 -31.40 -50.38 13.23
CA GLU A 859 -30.87 -50.59 14.57
C GLU A 859 -31.74 -49.88 15.64
N ALA A 860 -32.18 -48.66 15.36
CA ALA A 860 -33.10 -47.93 16.23
C ALA A 860 -34.45 -48.65 16.39
N ALA A 861 -34.99 -49.19 15.29
CA ALA A 861 -36.21 -50.00 15.30
C ALA A 861 -36.03 -51.27 16.14
N LYS A 862 -34.88 -51.96 16.01
CA LYS A 862 -34.53 -53.13 16.84
C LYS A 862 -34.48 -52.76 18.32
N LYS A 863 -33.77 -51.68 18.69
CA LYS A 863 -33.72 -51.18 20.08
C LYS A 863 -35.10 -50.77 20.61
N ARG A 864 -35.95 -50.16 19.78
CA ARG A 864 -37.35 -49.83 20.14
C ARG A 864 -38.17 -51.09 20.39
N ALA A 865 -38.01 -52.13 19.56
CA ALA A 865 -38.67 -53.42 19.74
C ALA A 865 -38.22 -54.13 21.02
N GLU A 866 -36.92 -54.17 21.30
CA GLU A 866 -36.34 -54.72 22.54
C GLU A 866 -36.85 -53.99 23.79
N LYS A 867 -36.86 -52.64 23.77
CA LYS A 867 -37.44 -51.82 24.86
C LYS A 867 -38.93 -52.12 25.06
N LYS A 868 -39.71 -52.27 23.98
CA LYS A 868 -41.14 -52.62 24.04
C LYS A 868 -41.34 -54.03 24.63
N ALA A 869 -40.52 -55.00 24.23
CA ALA A 869 -40.53 -56.36 24.79
C ALA A 869 -40.18 -56.37 26.28
N LEU A 870 -39.18 -55.60 26.70
CA LEU A 870 -38.80 -55.45 28.11
C LEU A 870 -39.91 -54.78 28.93
N LYS A 871 -40.54 -53.73 28.41
CA LYS A 871 -41.68 -53.04 29.05
C LYS A 871 -42.87 -53.99 29.20
N ASN A 872 -43.15 -54.80 28.19
CA ASN A 872 -44.19 -55.84 28.25
C ASN A 872 -43.86 -56.94 29.27
N LYS A 873 -42.59 -57.38 29.36
CA LYS A 873 -42.13 -58.36 30.37
C LYS A 873 -42.27 -57.78 31.79
N LYS A 874 -41.90 -56.52 32.02
CA LYS A 874 -42.11 -55.80 33.30
C LYS A 874 -43.60 -55.65 33.63
N ARG A 875 -44.46 -55.34 32.66
CA ARG A 875 -45.92 -55.25 32.83
C ARG A 875 -46.53 -56.61 33.21
N ARG A 876 -46.11 -57.70 32.55
CA ARG A 876 -46.50 -59.08 32.91
C ARG A 876 -46.04 -59.46 34.33
N LYS A 877 -44.81 -59.12 34.73
CA LYS A 877 -44.33 -59.33 36.11
C LYS A 877 -45.13 -58.53 37.14
N ARG A 878 -45.46 -57.26 36.86
CA ARG A 878 -46.33 -56.44 37.74
C ARG A 878 -47.75 -56.99 37.85
N MET A 879 -48.34 -57.49 36.75
CA MET A 879 -49.65 -58.15 36.79
C MET A 879 -49.63 -59.45 37.58
N LYS A 880 -48.58 -60.28 37.43
CA LYS A 880 -48.39 -61.49 38.27
C LYS A 880 -48.21 -61.13 39.75
N LYS A 881 -47.47 -60.06 40.07
CA LYS A 881 -47.30 -59.58 41.45
C LYS A 881 -48.63 -59.06 42.04
N ARG A 882 -49.41 -58.27 41.28
CA ARG A 882 -50.76 -57.81 41.67
C ARG A 882 -51.76 -58.95 41.87
N LYS A 883 -51.76 -59.98 41.01
CA LYS A 883 -52.58 -61.18 41.22
C LYS A 883 -52.18 -61.93 42.50
N LYS A 884 -50.89 -61.98 42.83
CA LYS A 884 -50.42 -62.58 44.09
C LYS A 884 -50.82 -61.78 45.33
N THR A 885 -50.86 -60.45 45.26
CA THR A 885 -51.33 -59.59 46.37
C THR A 885 -52.85 -59.42 46.46
N SER A 886 -53.63 -59.90 45.47
CA SER A 886 -55.10 -59.95 45.57
C SER A 886 -55.62 -61.33 45.96
N LEU A 887 -54.73 -62.31 46.12
CA LEU A 887 -55.01 -63.70 46.55
C LEU A 887 -54.49 -63.97 47.97
N LEU A 888 -53.89 -62.95 48.60
CA LEU A 888 -53.63 -62.78 50.03
C LEU A 888 -54.57 -61.68 50.51
#